data_AF-A0AAN8JW85-F1
#
_entry.id   AF-A0AAN8JW85-F1
#
_cell.length_a   1.000
_cell.length_b   1.000
_cell.length_c   1.000
_cell.angle_alpha   90.00
_cell.angle_beta   90.00
_cell.angle_gamma   90.00
#
_symmetry.space_group_name_H-M   'P 1'
#
loop_
_entity.id
_entity.type
_entity.pdbx_description
1 polymer ?
#
loop_
_entity_poly.entity_id
_entity_poly.type
_entity_poly.pdbx_seq_one_letter_code
_entity_poly.pdbx_strand_id
1 'polypeptide(L)'
;MAVQWILVFILCSIASVSSYGDQNVNATEIKKVHLIFMNHLDVGFDGLGGTERGLVNNVLNRYFQVYFPRAIKLSESLVGLGFRERFIYTTHPWLVEMYVNCPPNLNLSGILLQCPSANDLQLFYAAVMRGDITWHAGPMNMQYEMMDRSLIEFSLQLADDLDEAFQIQRKYKTVSQRDVPGMSKALLPIFASKDVVAITVGVNPMSAPPGVPDIFNWQYQNISLIAMWHPGGYPQAPGTEPGKPGGMSKHDCVMFPGFPEVMCFAFRTDNSGPPVNISEVLTNYEIARGQFPNAVVQASTFDEFVEAVQPIKSQLPVVTKEIGDTWIQGPASDPRKIAEMRAYCRLRTQCIEQGPCSVIDKVFYNSSIIMTKLGEHTWGINSLLDGVNWSNPNFKTQLKEKPINYEVSFNSWTEQREFTYLSLETLGDHPLVQAVKKEFNMIKAQKPDLNGYVTASVSDVQKCKNGFKFGFDKDGSIISLVDPTAGTDWASTSNRIGQFVYQTYNQSDFTSFESSYSFNGQAVGIGKFNMSENFNTSSQDWPVVLKALYKAKDGSCDFLVNSGMMNSKATTTYGAPTDIWVQYSVDDVKTGVSVVVQWFDKPPTRLPEAIFFSFQPVPQSNDHHWFLHKLNQLIDPLDVITNGSQRHHAIDKGVVYVNKEMKGMEINSVDAAIATVLTSSGSLTTLPLPLTPLKDVTGMSFNLFNNVWDVNWIFWYPYLTEDKDQKFRFNIQFA
;
A
#
# COMPACT_ATOMS: atom_id res chain seq x y z
N MET A 1 14.03 41.40 -39.42
CA MET A 1 12.72 42.00 -39.77
C MET A 1 11.74 40.84 -39.84
N ALA A 2 11.08 40.49 -38.72
CA ALA A 2 9.72 40.93 -38.35
C ALA A 2 8.68 40.34 -39.35
N VAL A 3 7.67 39.55 -38.98
CA VAL A 3 6.56 39.91 -38.07
C VAL A 3 5.66 38.67 -37.75
N GLN A 4 5.23 38.58 -36.48
CA GLN A 4 4.00 38.02 -35.85
C GLN A 4 3.56 36.56 -36.08
N TRP A 5 3.53 35.81 -34.96
CA TRP A 5 2.43 34.91 -34.63
C TRP A 5 1.80 35.32 -33.29
N ILE A 6 0.47 35.22 -33.26
CA ILE A 6 -0.45 35.75 -32.25
C ILE A 6 -0.44 34.86 -30.99
N LEU A 7 -0.19 35.49 -29.84
CA LEU A 7 -0.40 34.91 -28.50
C LEU A 7 -1.89 34.95 -28.15
N VAL A 8 -2.53 33.79 -28.10
CA VAL A 8 -3.80 33.61 -27.39
C VAL A 8 -3.48 33.20 -25.96
N PHE A 9 -3.74 34.11 -25.03
CA PHE A 9 -3.70 33.86 -23.59
C PHE A 9 -4.76 32.83 -23.22
N ILE A 10 -4.34 31.60 -22.89
CA ILE A 10 -5.12 30.71 -22.03
C ILE A 10 -4.59 30.95 -20.62
N LEU A 11 -5.43 31.57 -19.79
CA LEU A 11 -5.30 31.62 -18.34
C LEU A 11 -5.40 30.18 -17.80
N CYS A 12 -4.31 29.43 -17.89
CA CYS A 12 -4.09 28.34 -16.96
C CYS A 12 -3.85 29.01 -15.61
N SER A 13 -4.82 28.89 -14.72
CA SER A 13 -4.62 29.01 -13.28
C SER A 13 -3.48 28.07 -12.89
N ILE A 14 -2.26 28.62 -12.87
CA ILE A 14 -1.15 28.10 -12.09
C ILE A 14 -1.68 28.16 -10.66
N ALA A 15 -2.28 27.07 -10.19
CA ALA A 15 -2.31 26.81 -8.77
C ALA A 15 -0.85 26.88 -8.35
N SER A 16 -0.52 27.95 -7.63
CA SER A 16 0.78 28.12 -6.98
C SER A 16 1.15 26.78 -6.37
N VAL A 17 2.22 26.16 -6.88
CA VAL A 17 3.01 25.25 -6.08
C VAL A 17 3.41 26.11 -4.88
N SER A 18 2.66 25.98 -3.79
CA SER A 18 3.09 26.48 -2.50
C SER A 18 4.47 25.89 -2.32
N SER A 19 5.49 26.74 -2.34
CA SER A 19 6.84 26.36 -1.94
C SER A 19 6.71 25.53 -0.68
N TYR A 20 7.07 24.24 -0.76
CA TYR A 20 7.32 23.45 0.44
C TYR A 20 8.25 24.26 1.31
N GLY A 21 7.88 24.39 2.59
CA GLY A 21 8.35 25.47 3.43
C GLY A 21 9.86 25.52 3.47
N ASP A 22 10.44 26.54 2.82
CA ASP A 22 11.65 27.17 3.35
C ASP A 22 11.21 27.80 4.68
N GLN A 23 11.09 26.97 5.72
CA GLN A 23 11.14 27.43 7.09
C GLN A 23 12.43 28.24 7.12
N ASN A 24 12.32 29.57 7.25
CA ASN A 24 13.45 30.52 7.29
C ASN A 24 14.29 30.32 8.57
N VAL A 25 14.76 29.09 8.81
CA VAL A 25 15.60 28.70 9.92
C VAL A 25 17.02 29.08 9.54
N ASN A 26 17.64 29.93 10.34
CA ASN A 26 19.02 30.32 10.10
C ASN A 26 19.97 29.19 10.54
N ALA A 27 20.77 28.66 9.61
CA ALA A 27 21.72 27.57 9.89
C ALA A 27 22.71 27.90 11.02
N THR A 28 23.01 29.19 11.23
CA THR A 28 23.94 29.66 12.27
C THR A 28 23.33 29.66 13.68
N GLU A 29 22.00 29.57 13.79
CA GLU A 29 21.28 29.48 15.07
C GLU A 29 21.24 28.05 15.60
N ILE A 30 21.40 27.06 14.71
CA ILE A 30 21.45 25.64 15.07
C ILE A 30 22.69 25.36 15.93
N LYS A 31 22.47 24.65 17.04
CA LYS A 31 23.49 24.26 18.02
C LYS A 31 23.80 22.78 18.00
N LYS A 32 22.91 21.94 17.47
CA LYS A 32 23.13 20.50 17.39
C LYS A 32 22.51 19.88 16.15
N VAL A 33 23.24 18.94 15.53
CA VAL A 33 22.75 18.11 14.42
C VAL A 33 22.72 16.65 14.88
N HIS A 34 21.54 16.06 14.83
CA HIS A 34 21.30 14.63 15.00
C HIS A 34 21.46 13.93 13.66
N LEU A 35 22.58 13.25 13.45
CA LEU A 35 22.88 12.58 12.20
C LEU A 35 22.44 11.11 12.25
N ILE A 36 21.40 10.75 11.49
CA ILE A 36 20.82 9.41 11.46
C ILE A 36 21.41 8.62 10.30
N PHE A 37 22.03 7.47 10.57
CA PHE A 37 22.53 6.57 9.52
C PHE A 37 21.61 5.36 9.36
N MET A 38 21.12 5.14 8.15
CA MET A 38 20.22 4.04 7.77
C MET A 38 20.24 3.89 6.25
N ASN A 39 19.53 2.91 5.72
CA ASN A 39 19.18 2.86 4.30
C ASN A 39 17.76 2.34 4.11
N HIS A 40 17.19 2.58 2.93
CA HIS A 40 15.89 2.02 2.54
C HIS A 40 15.99 0.49 2.38
N LEU A 41 15.05 -0.25 2.98
CA LEU A 41 14.94 -1.70 2.91
C LEU A 41 13.74 -2.07 2.06
N ASP A 42 14.00 -2.82 1.00
CA ASP A 42 13.00 -3.47 0.17
C ASP A 42 13.22 -4.96 0.22
N VAL A 43 12.26 -5.72 0.76
CA VAL A 43 12.41 -7.18 0.90
C VAL A 43 11.96 -7.84 -0.40
N GLY A 44 12.81 -7.77 -1.42
CA GLY A 44 12.55 -8.33 -2.76
C GLY A 44 12.44 -7.30 -3.89
N PHE A 45 13.27 -6.25 -3.88
CA PHE A 45 13.45 -5.26 -4.96
C PHE A 45 14.93 -5.12 -5.33
N ASP A 46 15.21 -4.73 -6.58
CA ASP A 46 16.56 -4.54 -7.08
C ASP A 46 16.96 -3.06 -7.22
N GLY A 47 17.92 -2.63 -6.40
CA GLY A 47 18.74 -1.42 -6.58
C GLY A 47 20.23 -1.76 -6.82
N LEU A 48 20.56 -3.04 -7.02
CA LEU A 48 21.91 -3.59 -7.13
C LEU A 48 22.26 -3.75 -8.62
N GLY A 49 22.95 -2.77 -9.21
CA GLY A 49 23.54 -2.97 -10.54
C GLY A 49 24.46 -4.21 -10.55
N GLY A 50 24.14 -5.24 -11.34
CA GLY A 50 24.97 -6.44 -11.48
C GLY A 50 24.19 -7.76 -11.57
N THR A 51 24.88 -8.87 -11.30
CA THR A 51 24.37 -10.26 -11.39
C THR A 51 23.48 -10.68 -10.21
N GLU A 52 23.42 -9.90 -9.13
CA GLU A 52 22.58 -10.17 -7.96
C GLU A 52 21.19 -9.61 -8.21
N ARG A 53 20.21 -10.50 -8.38
CA ARG A 53 18.81 -10.13 -8.63
C ARG A 53 18.16 -9.72 -7.30
N GLY A 54 17.31 -8.70 -7.30
CA GLY A 54 16.53 -8.24 -6.13
C GLY A 54 15.46 -9.21 -5.61
N LEU A 55 15.78 -10.50 -5.51
CA LEU A 55 14.93 -11.52 -4.88
C LEU A 55 15.11 -11.48 -3.36
N VAL A 56 14.08 -11.85 -2.62
CA VAL A 56 14.01 -11.75 -1.15
C VAL A 56 15.26 -12.29 -0.47
N ASN A 57 15.63 -13.55 -0.72
CA ASN A 57 16.76 -14.17 -0.03
C ASN A 57 18.12 -13.60 -0.47
N ASN A 58 18.25 -13.03 -1.66
CA ASN A 58 19.48 -12.30 -2.04
C ASN A 58 19.64 -11.05 -1.19
N VAL A 59 18.56 -10.28 -1.03
CA VAL A 59 18.56 -9.09 -0.18
C VAL A 59 18.90 -9.48 1.26
N LEU A 60 18.19 -10.44 1.84
CA LEU A 60 18.45 -10.88 3.23
C LEU A 60 19.88 -11.39 3.42
N ASN A 61 20.38 -12.22 2.51
CA ASN A 61 21.77 -12.71 2.56
C ASN A 61 22.78 -11.56 2.52
N ARG A 62 22.51 -10.51 1.73
CA ARG A 62 23.36 -9.32 1.69
C ARG A 62 23.39 -8.60 3.04
N TYR A 63 22.24 -8.45 3.69
CA TYR A 63 22.19 -7.86 5.03
C TYR A 63 22.97 -8.70 6.04
N PHE A 64 22.76 -10.01 6.02
CA PHE A 64 23.29 -10.93 7.03
C PHE A 64 24.80 -11.12 6.90
N GLN A 65 25.29 -11.30 5.67
CA GLN A 65 26.67 -11.69 5.39
C GLN A 65 27.59 -10.50 5.10
N VAL A 66 27.04 -9.34 4.72
CA VAL A 66 27.84 -8.17 4.33
C VAL A 66 27.52 -6.95 5.18
N TYR A 67 26.25 -6.56 5.30
CA TYR A 67 25.91 -5.25 5.85
C TYR A 67 26.00 -5.19 7.37
N PHE A 68 25.48 -6.17 8.11
CA PHE A 68 25.68 -6.20 9.57
C PHE A 68 27.16 -6.32 9.95
N PRO A 69 27.97 -7.24 9.38
CA PRO A 69 29.42 -7.26 9.64
C PRO A 69 30.13 -5.95 9.29
N ARG A 70 29.75 -5.30 8.17
CA ARG A 70 30.33 -4.01 7.76
C ARG A 70 29.99 -2.90 8.77
N ALA A 71 28.73 -2.82 9.23
CA ALA A 71 28.31 -1.82 10.20
C ALA A 71 29.12 -1.93 11.51
N ILE A 72 29.27 -3.15 12.02
CA ILE A 72 30.05 -3.45 13.23
C ILE A 72 31.50 -2.99 13.05
N LYS A 73 32.14 -3.42 11.95
CA LYS A 73 33.54 -3.08 11.65
C LYS A 73 33.76 -1.58 11.53
N LEU A 74 32.81 -0.83 10.96
CA LEU A 74 32.91 0.62 10.82
C LEU A 74 32.92 1.32 12.17
N SER A 75 32.00 0.96 13.07
CA SER A 75 31.97 1.56 14.41
C SER A 75 33.24 1.25 15.19
N GLU A 76 33.67 -0.02 15.18
CA GLU A 76 34.90 -0.46 15.85
C GLU A 76 36.15 0.24 15.30
N SER A 77 36.22 0.44 13.99
CA SER A 77 37.36 1.11 13.37
C SER A 77 37.40 2.60 13.68
N LEU A 78 36.26 3.29 13.73
CA LEU A 78 36.21 4.71 14.14
C LEU A 78 36.73 4.89 15.56
N VAL A 79 36.31 4.02 16.48
CA VAL A 79 36.78 4.03 17.88
C VAL A 79 38.27 3.67 17.95
N GLY A 80 38.68 2.57 17.31
CA GLY A 80 40.06 2.06 17.35
C GLY A 80 41.09 2.99 16.73
N LEU A 81 40.70 3.79 15.73
CA LEU A 81 41.55 4.81 15.11
C LEU A 81 41.53 6.16 15.85
N GLY A 82 40.74 6.30 16.91
CA GLY A 82 40.70 7.50 17.74
C GLY A 82 39.89 8.66 17.15
N PHE A 83 38.99 8.41 16.20
CA PHE A 83 38.07 9.44 15.72
C PHE A 83 37.09 9.86 16.83
N ARG A 84 36.68 11.14 16.78
CA ARG A 84 35.64 11.67 17.69
C ARG A 84 34.25 11.29 17.18
N GLU A 85 34.09 11.27 15.87
CA GLU A 85 32.90 10.85 15.15
C GLU A 85 32.55 9.40 15.51
N ARG A 86 31.25 9.15 15.66
CA ARG A 86 30.67 7.83 15.91
C ARG A 86 29.73 7.44 14.78
N PHE A 87 29.38 6.17 14.72
CA PHE A 87 28.49 5.63 13.71
C PHE A 87 27.49 4.69 14.38
N ILE A 88 26.20 4.99 14.24
CA ILE A 88 25.09 4.18 14.76
C ILE A 88 24.26 3.74 13.56
N TYR A 89 24.24 2.44 13.26
CA TYR A 89 23.44 1.92 12.16
C TYR A 89 22.01 1.65 12.64
N THR A 90 21.07 2.46 12.17
CA THR A 90 19.63 2.24 12.41
C THR A 90 19.09 1.27 11.36
N THR A 91 18.36 0.25 11.80
CA THR A 91 17.76 -0.78 10.94
C THR A 91 16.32 -1.11 11.35
N HIS A 92 15.78 -2.20 10.82
CA HIS A 92 14.37 -2.61 10.92
C HIS A 92 14.23 -3.83 11.86
N PRO A 93 13.33 -3.79 12.87
CA PRO A 93 13.07 -4.90 13.81
C PRO A 93 12.80 -6.24 13.14
N TRP A 94 12.00 -6.29 12.07
CA TRP A 94 11.71 -7.56 11.39
C TRP A 94 12.98 -8.18 10.79
N LEU A 95 13.88 -7.36 10.24
CA LEU A 95 15.15 -7.83 9.68
C LEU A 95 16.09 -8.33 10.79
N VAL A 96 16.11 -7.65 11.94
CA VAL A 96 16.87 -8.09 13.12
C VAL A 96 16.31 -9.42 13.64
N GLU A 97 14.99 -9.55 13.77
CA GLU A 97 14.33 -10.79 14.18
C GLU A 97 14.67 -11.95 13.25
N MET A 98 14.59 -11.72 11.93
CA MET A 98 14.99 -12.71 10.92
C MET A 98 16.50 -13.05 10.96
N TYR A 99 17.35 -12.19 11.52
CA TYR A 99 18.78 -12.46 11.68
C TYR A 99 19.06 -13.27 12.95
N VAL A 100 18.53 -12.84 14.10
CA VAL A 100 18.79 -13.45 15.40
C VAL A 100 18.05 -14.78 15.58
N ASN A 101 16.86 -14.91 14.99
CA ASN A 101 16.03 -16.11 14.97
C ASN A 101 15.91 -16.71 13.55
N CYS A 102 17.04 -16.72 12.82
CA CYS A 102 17.06 -17.06 11.40
C CYS A 102 16.50 -18.46 11.07
N PRO A 103 15.56 -18.58 10.09
CA PRO A 103 15.04 -19.86 9.64
C PRO A 103 16.01 -20.55 8.66
N PRO A 104 16.74 -21.62 9.07
CA PRO A 104 17.87 -22.16 8.31
C PRO A 104 17.51 -22.85 6.99
N ASN A 105 16.24 -23.19 6.80
CA ASN A 105 15.76 -23.90 5.61
C ASN A 105 14.89 -23.02 4.70
N LEU A 106 14.83 -21.70 4.94
CA LEU A 106 14.04 -20.81 4.10
C LEU A 106 14.67 -20.73 2.70
N ASN A 107 13.99 -21.31 1.72
CA ASN A 107 14.40 -21.31 0.32
C ASN A 107 13.30 -20.65 -0.52
N LEU A 108 13.67 -19.56 -1.20
CA LEU A 108 12.78 -18.79 -2.07
C LEU A 108 13.45 -18.67 -3.44
N SER A 109 12.71 -19.00 -4.50
CA SER A 109 13.20 -18.99 -5.89
C SER A 109 14.53 -19.73 -6.08
N GLY A 110 14.76 -20.82 -5.33
CA GLY A 110 15.98 -21.64 -5.40
C GLY A 110 17.18 -21.08 -4.63
N ILE A 111 16.98 -20.01 -3.86
CA ILE A 111 18.03 -19.32 -3.11
C ILE A 111 17.82 -19.62 -1.62
N LEU A 112 18.80 -20.24 -0.99
CA LEU A 112 18.78 -20.53 0.45
C LEU A 112 19.15 -19.28 1.27
N LEU A 113 18.42 -19.05 2.36
CA LEU A 113 18.80 -18.05 3.37
C LEU A 113 20.05 -18.53 4.14
N GLN A 114 21.07 -17.68 4.17
CA GLN A 114 22.34 -17.93 4.83
C GLN A 114 22.30 -17.37 6.25
N CYS A 115 21.90 -18.20 7.21
CA CYS A 115 21.86 -17.81 8.61
C CYS A 115 23.26 -17.47 9.16
N PRO A 116 23.35 -16.50 10.09
CA PRO A 116 24.63 -16.13 10.71
C PRO A 116 25.23 -17.28 11.50
N SER A 117 26.56 -17.32 11.59
CA SER A 117 27.25 -18.23 12.50
C SER A 117 27.06 -17.77 13.96
N ALA A 118 27.34 -18.67 14.92
CA ALA A 118 27.33 -18.30 16.33
C ALA A 118 28.29 -17.14 16.67
N ASN A 119 29.42 -17.03 15.95
CA ASN A 119 30.35 -15.92 16.10
C ASN A 119 29.77 -14.61 15.56
N ASP A 120 29.10 -14.65 14.40
CA ASP A 120 28.48 -13.46 13.83
C ASP A 120 27.35 -12.93 14.74
N LEU A 121 26.55 -13.82 15.30
CA LEU A 121 25.54 -13.47 16.31
C LEU A 121 26.17 -12.84 17.55
N GLN A 122 27.27 -13.38 18.06
CA GLN A 122 27.96 -12.81 19.22
C GLN A 122 28.50 -11.40 18.94
N LEU A 123 29.08 -11.17 17.76
CA LEU A 123 29.55 -9.86 17.33
C LEU A 123 28.38 -8.87 17.18
N PHE A 124 27.27 -9.32 16.60
CA PHE A 124 26.06 -8.51 16.47
C PHE A 124 25.49 -8.12 17.84
N TYR A 125 25.36 -9.07 18.77
CA TYR A 125 24.89 -8.80 20.13
C TYR A 125 25.78 -7.80 20.86
N ALA A 126 27.11 -7.95 20.73
CA ALA A 126 28.06 -7.00 21.31
C ALA A 126 27.89 -5.58 20.72
N ALA A 127 27.65 -5.47 19.41
CA ALA A 127 27.43 -4.19 18.75
C ALA A 127 26.13 -3.52 19.19
N VAL A 128 25.04 -4.29 19.32
CA VAL A 128 23.76 -3.79 19.86
C VAL A 128 23.93 -3.28 21.29
N MET A 129 24.58 -4.06 22.17
CA MET A 129 24.82 -3.66 23.57
C MET A 129 25.70 -2.41 23.72
N ARG A 130 26.58 -2.13 22.74
CA ARG A 130 27.37 -0.89 22.68
C ARG A 130 26.59 0.30 22.12
N GLY A 131 25.44 0.07 21.49
CA GLY A 131 24.67 1.08 20.75
C GLY A 131 25.18 1.36 19.34
N ASP A 132 26.03 0.50 18.77
CA ASP A 132 26.55 0.64 17.40
C ASP A 132 25.49 0.28 16.34
N ILE A 133 24.55 -0.59 16.71
CA ILE A 133 23.39 -0.99 15.90
C ILE A 133 22.13 -0.75 16.74
N THR A 134 21.11 -0.17 16.11
CA THR A 134 19.80 0.08 16.72
C THR A 134 18.70 -0.12 15.68
N TRP A 135 17.44 -0.10 16.11
CA TRP A 135 16.28 -0.16 15.23
C TRP A 135 15.26 0.90 15.62
N HIS A 136 14.35 1.20 14.68
CA HIS A 136 13.15 2.01 14.95
C HIS A 136 11.96 1.12 15.31
N ALA A 137 10.80 1.69 15.65
CA ALA A 137 9.65 0.93 16.14
C ALA A 137 8.84 0.18 15.07
N GLY A 138 8.82 0.67 13.82
CA GLY A 138 8.11 0.01 12.71
C GLY A 138 8.86 -1.23 12.19
N PRO A 139 8.19 -2.30 11.73
CA PRO A 139 8.83 -3.58 11.37
C PRO A 139 9.72 -3.52 10.12
N MET A 140 9.26 -2.86 9.05
CA MET A 140 9.85 -2.65 7.72
C MET A 140 9.22 -1.37 7.12
N ASN A 141 9.42 -1.10 5.82
CA ASN A 141 8.63 -0.14 5.06
C ASN A 141 7.30 -0.75 4.64
N MET A 142 6.20 -0.30 5.26
CA MET A 142 4.90 -0.95 5.17
C MET A 142 3.90 -0.17 4.33
N GLN A 143 2.98 -0.89 3.69
CA GLN A 143 1.63 -0.39 3.39
C GLN A 143 0.70 -0.86 4.52
N TYR A 144 0.78 -0.20 5.68
CA TYR A 144 0.10 -0.65 6.91
C TYR A 144 -1.39 -0.95 6.74
N GLU A 145 -2.09 -0.16 5.94
CA GLU A 145 -3.54 -0.29 5.71
C GLU A 145 -3.94 -1.59 4.99
N MET A 146 -2.98 -2.34 4.45
CA MET A 146 -3.20 -3.67 3.88
C MET A 146 -3.28 -4.77 4.93
N MET A 147 -2.75 -4.53 6.14
CA MET A 147 -2.84 -5.44 7.27
C MET A 147 -4.08 -5.13 8.11
N ASP A 148 -4.52 -6.11 8.91
CA ASP A 148 -5.48 -5.82 9.97
C ASP A 148 -4.78 -5.31 11.23
N ARG A 149 -5.56 -4.74 12.15
CA ARG A 149 -5.05 -4.20 13.40
C ARG A 149 -4.21 -5.21 14.20
N SER A 150 -4.63 -6.47 14.24
CA SER A 150 -3.95 -7.51 15.02
C SER A 150 -2.54 -7.81 14.51
N LEU A 151 -2.33 -7.76 13.19
CA LEU A 151 -1.03 -8.00 12.58
C LEU A 151 -0.14 -6.76 12.69
N ILE A 152 -0.70 -5.54 12.61
CA ILE A 152 0.04 -4.30 12.86
C ILE A 152 0.56 -4.29 14.30
N GLU A 153 -0.30 -4.55 15.29
CA GLU A 153 0.08 -4.60 16.71
C GLU A 153 1.17 -5.65 16.97
N PHE A 154 1.07 -6.83 16.33
CA PHE A 154 2.12 -7.83 16.39
C PHE A 154 3.43 -7.33 15.75
N SER A 155 3.36 -6.70 14.58
CA SER A 155 4.55 -6.24 13.87
C SER A 155 5.34 -5.17 14.64
N LEU A 156 4.64 -4.33 15.41
CA LEU A 156 5.24 -3.32 16.29
C LEU A 156 5.85 -3.96 17.56
N GLN A 157 5.24 -5.06 18.05
CA GLN A 157 5.74 -5.82 19.19
C GLN A 157 7.17 -6.36 18.95
N LEU A 158 7.55 -6.61 17.70
CA LEU A 158 8.90 -7.08 17.37
C LEU A 158 9.99 -6.15 17.89
N ALA A 159 9.78 -4.83 17.86
CA ALA A 159 10.73 -3.88 18.41
C ALA A 159 10.85 -3.98 19.93
N ASP A 160 9.72 -4.20 20.61
CA ASP A 160 9.64 -4.33 22.07
C ASP A 160 10.30 -5.63 22.55
N ASP A 161 10.06 -6.73 21.84
CA ASP A 161 10.64 -8.03 22.16
C ASP A 161 12.17 -8.01 21.99
N LEU A 162 12.66 -7.32 20.96
CA LEU A 162 14.09 -7.08 20.79
C LEU A 162 14.64 -6.16 21.88
N ASP A 163 13.96 -5.06 22.21
CA ASP A 163 14.38 -4.17 23.29
C ASP A 163 14.46 -4.92 24.62
N GLU A 164 13.50 -5.78 24.94
CA GLU A 164 13.53 -6.65 26.12
C GLU A 164 14.71 -7.63 26.09
N ALA A 165 14.92 -8.31 24.95
CA ALA A 165 16.01 -9.28 24.77
C ALA A 165 17.41 -8.65 24.98
N PHE A 166 17.58 -7.38 24.62
CA PHE A 166 18.82 -6.62 24.78
C PHE A 166 18.81 -5.65 25.98
N GLN A 167 17.78 -5.68 26.81
CA GLN A 167 17.60 -4.79 27.98
C GLN A 167 17.69 -3.29 27.62
N ILE A 168 17.23 -2.93 26.43
CA ILE A 168 17.15 -1.55 25.95
C ILE A 168 15.87 -0.91 26.50
N GLN A 169 15.97 0.29 27.04
CA GLN A 169 14.83 1.05 27.55
C GLN A 169 14.54 2.22 26.62
N ARG A 170 13.58 2.04 25.69
CA ARG A 170 13.15 3.12 24.78
C ARG A 170 12.04 3.95 25.41
N LYS A 171 12.28 5.26 25.49
CA LYS A 171 11.31 6.22 26.02
C LYS A 171 10.49 6.92 24.94
N TYR A 172 11.05 7.10 23.74
CA TYR A 172 10.41 7.88 22.68
C TYR A 172 10.38 7.11 21.36
N LYS A 173 9.79 5.91 21.39
CA LYS A 173 9.70 5.01 20.24
C LYS A 173 9.18 5.75 19.02
N THR A 174 9.97 5.73 17.95
CA THR A 174 9.64 6.37 16.68
C THR A 174 9.46 5.34 15.57
N VAL A 175 8.35 5.39 14.85
CA VAL A 175 8.16 4.62 13.61
C VAL A 175 8.83 5.36 12.45
N SER A 176 9.65 4.67 11.68
CA SER A 176 10.23 5.18 10.45
C SER A 176 9.65 4.44 9.26
N GLN A 177 9.08 5.20 8.31
CA GLN A 177 8.56 4.71 7.04
C GLN A 177 9.28 5.44 5.90
N ARG A 178 9.66 4.73 4.85
CA ARG A 178 10.28 5.32 3.67
C ARG A 178 9.54 4.88 2.41
N ASP A 179 9.73 5.66 1.36
CA ASP A 179 9.21 5.49 0.01
C ASP A 179 7.69 5.73 -0.14
N VAL A 180 6.88 5.06 0.69
CA VAL A 180 5.42 5.20 0.70
C VAL A 180 5.01 6.63 1.09
N PRO A 181 4.27 7.38 0.23
CA PRO A 181 4.04 8.81 0.44
C PRO A 181 3.19 9.18 1.65
N GLY A 182 2.30 8.28 2.09
CA GLY A 182 1.31 8.55 3.12
C GLY A 182 0.98 7.33 3.97
N MET A 183 0.13 7.56 4.98
CA MET A 183 -0.47 6.52 5.81
C MET A 183 -1.75 7.06 6.46
N SER A 184 -2.69 6.18 6.80
CA SER A 184 -3.94 6.59 7.46
C SER A 184 -3.76 7.09 8.89
N LYS A 185 -4.52 8.12 9.27
CA LYS A 185 -4.64 8.58 10.67
C LYS A 185 -5.24 7.52 11.59
N ALA A 186 -5.91 6.50 11.03
CA ALA A 186 -6.40 5.35 11.76
C ALA A 186 -5.28 4.53 12.45
N LEU A 187 -4.01 4.74 12.08
CA LEU A 187 -2.86 4.13 12.74
C LEU A 187 -2.53 4.76 14.09
N LEU A 188 -2.89 6.02 14.34
CA LEU A 188 -2.51 6.75 15.56
C LEU A 188 -2.92 6.01 16.85
N PRO A 189 -4.16 5.51 17.00
CA PRO A 189 -4.55 4.72 18.16
C PRO A 189 -3.74 3.43 18.32
N ILE A 190 -3.36 2.77 17.22
CA ILE A 190 -2.57 1.53 17.25
C ILE A 190 -1.14 1.83 17.69
N PHE A 191 -0.50 2.83 17.09
CA PHE A 191 0.83 3.30 17.45
C PHE A 191 0.90 3.73 18.92
N ALA A 192 -0.06 4.55 19.38
CA ALA A 192 -0.12 4.96 20.77
C ALA A 192 -0.30 3.78 21.75
N SER A 193 -1.03 2.73 21.37
CA SER A 193 -1.18 1.52 22.19
C SER A 193 0.11 0.68 22.33
N LYS A 194 1.12 0.99 21.51
CA LYS A 194 2.47 0.39 21.52
C LYS A 194 3.53 1.41 21.97
N ASP A 195 3.13 2.46 22.67
CA ASP A 195 3.98 3.52 23.20
C ASP A 195 4.80 4.26 22.12
N VAL A 196 4.37 4.19 20.85
CA VAL A 196 4.95 5.02 19.78
C VAL A 196 4.50 6.45 19.99
N VAL A 197 5.45 7.38 20.04
CA VAL A 197 5.19 8.80 20.29
C VAL A 197 5.48 9.68 19.07
N ALA A 198 6.15 9.13 18.07
CA ALA A 198 6.54 9.84 16.86
C ALA A 198 6.56 8.96 15.61
N ILE A 199 6.39 9.61 14.45
CA ILE A 199 6.46 9.02 13.11
C ILE A 199 7.38 9.88 12.25
N THR A 200 8.22 9.24 11.44
CA THR A 200 9.02 9.91 10.41
C THR A 200 8.80 9.21 9.06
N VAL A 201 8.41 9.98 8.04
CA VAL A 201 8.11 9.49 6.69
C VAL A 201 8.98 10.19 5.67
N GLY A 202 9.76 9.42 4.93
CA GLY A 202 10.43 9.92 3.72
C GLY A 202 9.59 9.59 2.51
N VAL A 203 9.30 10.57 1.66
CA VAL A 203 8.44 10.40 0.48
C VAL A 203 9.28 10.18 -0.78
N ASN A 204 8.84 9.25 -1.65
CA ASN A 204 9.46 9.03 -2.95
C ASN A 204 9.66 10.34 -3.77
N PRO A 205 10.85 10.63 -4.34
CA PRO A 205 11.11 11.85 -5.09
C PRO A 205 10.31 11.96 -6.39
N MET A 206 9.69 10.87 -6.81
CA MET A 206 8.82 10.82 -7.97
C MET A 206 7.33 10.92 -7.59
N SER A 207 7.00 10.99 -6.29
CA SER A 207 5.64 11.12 -5.78
C SER A 207 5.34 12.51 -5.27
N ALA A 208 4.10 12.96 -5.45
CA ALA A 208 3.60 14.16 -4.81
C ALA A 208 3.62 13.97 -3.29
N PRO A 209 4.41 14.75 -2.53
CA PRO A 209 4.41 14.66 -1.09
C PRO A 209 3.11 15.23 -0.53
N PRO A 210 2.58 14.70 0.59
CA PRO A 210 1.45 15.32 1.27
C PRO A 210 1.74 16.77 1.68
N GLY A 211 0.74 17.63 1.56
CA GLY A 211 0.83 19.06 1.90
C GLY A 211 0.79 19.33 3.40
N VAL A 212 1.77 18.82 4.14
CA VAL A 212 1.95 18.98 5.59
C VAL A 212 3.22 19.78 5.91
N PRO A 213 3.35 20.35 7.13
CA PRO A 213 4.63 20.89 7.61
C PRO A 213 5.69 19.80 7.76
N ASP A 214 6.98 20.15 7.72
CA ASP A 214 8.09 19.19 7.88
C ASP A 214 8.06 18.46 9.23
N ILE A 215 7.64 19.17 10.29
CA ILE A 215 7.37 18.62 11.61
C ILE A 215 6.10 19.23 12.20
N PHE A 216 5.23 18.38 12.74
CA PHE A 216 3.91 18.78 13.23
C PHE A 216 3.41 17.82 14.32
N ASN A 217 2.36 18.23 15.02
CA ASN A 217 1.61 17.39 15.93
C ASN A 217 0.39 16.81 15.20
N TRP A 218 0.44 15.53 14.85
CA TRP A 218 -0.68 14.85 14.20
C TRP A 218 -1.66 14.34 15.24
N GLN A 219 -2.90 14.81 15.15
CA GLN A 219 -3.95 14.52 16.11
C GLN A 219 -5.10 13.77 15.47
N TYR A 220 -5.56 12.74 16.17
CA TYR A 220 -6.78 12.03 15.82
C TYR A 220 -7.44 11.56 17.12
N GLN A 221 -8.71 11.93 17.31
CA GLN A 221 -9.43 11.75 18.59
C GLN A 221 -8.66 12.41 19.75
N ASN A 222 -8.35 11.66 20.81
CA ASN A 222 -7.57 12.13 21.96
C ASN A 222 -6.07 11.75 21.84
N ILE A 223 -5.63 11.22 20.70
CA ILE A 223 -4.24 10.82 20.45
C ILE A 223 -3.50 11.93 19.70
N SER A 224 -2.23 12.11 20.04
CA SER A 224 -1.35 13.13 19.48
C SER A 224 0.07 12.56 19.36
N LEU A 225 0.62 12.51 18.15
CA LEU A 225 1.98 12.04 17.86
C LEU A 225 2.80 13.15 17.19
N ILE A 226 4.10 13.20 17.43
CA ILE A 226 5.00 14.05 16.64
C ILE A 226 5.18 13.39 15.27
N ALA A 227 4.84 14.07 14.20
CA ALA A 227 4.99 13.57 12.85
C ALA A 227 6.01 14.42 12.10
N MET A 228 6.86 13.76 11.31
CA MET A 228 7.87 14.38 10.48
C MET A 228 7.76 13.83 9.06
N TRP A 229 7.52 14.67 8.07
CA TRP A 229 7.39 14.28 6.66
C TRP A 229 8.51 14.95 5.86
N HIS A 230 9.19 14.17 5.02
CA HIS A 230 10.32 14.64 4.19
C HIS A 230 9.92 14.59 2.72
N PRO A 231 9.47 15.72 2.14
CA PRO A 231 9.17 15.84 0.72
C PRO A 231 10.38 15.51 -0.15
N GLY A 232 10.21 14.71 -1.20
CA GLY A 232 11.26 14.52 -2.20
C GLY A 232 12.47 13.70 -1.76
N GLY A 233 12.44 13.14 -0.54
CA GLY A 233 13.57 12.44 0.05
C GLY A 233 13.12 11.29 0.95
N TYR A 234 13.63 10.10 0.66
CA TYR A 234 13.50 8.93 1.55
C TYR A 234 14.70 7.99 1.65
N PRO A 235 15.91 8.22 1.09
CA PRO A 235 16.61 9.47 0.79
C PRO A 235 17.24 9.47 -0.64
N GLN A 236 17.44 10.63 -1.26
CA GLN A 236 18.55 10.71 -2.22
C GLN A 236 19.86 10.50 -1.43
N ALA A 237 20.83 9.78 -1.97
CA ALA A 237 22.07 9.48 -1.23
C ALA A 237 22.75 10.77 -0.70
N PRO A 238 23.53 10.70 0.39
CA PRO A 238 24.35 11.82 0.82
C PRO A 238 25.23 12.26 -0.34
N GLY A 239 25.43 13.56 -0.48
CA GLY A 239 26.27 14.06 -1.53
C GLY A 239 27.75 13.79 -1.26
N THR A 240 28.62 14.26 -2.16
CA THR A 240 30.03 13.86 -2.15
C THR A 240 30.92 14.74 -1.26
N GLU A 241 30.48 15.94 -0.94
CA GLU A 241 31.28 16.97 -0.25
C GLU A 241 30.37 18.10 0.28
N PRO A 242 30.83 18.96 1.21
CA PRO A 242 29.98 20.02 1.79
C PRO A 242 29.31 20.96 0.78
N GLY A 243 29.97 21.23 -0.36
CA GLY A 243 29.42 22.05 -1.45
C GLY A 243 28.39 21.33 -2.33
N LYS A 244 28.24 20.01 -2.17
CA LYS A 244 27.26 19.16 -2.87
C LYS A 244 26.66 18.22 -1.83
N PRO A 245 25.76 18.70 -0.96
CA PRO A 245 25.30 17.93 0.20
C PRO A 245 24.35 16.77 -0.17
N GLY A 246 23.80 16.73 -1.38
CA GLY A 246 22.83 15.69 -1.78
C GLY A 246 21.62 15.69 -0.84
N GLY A 247 21.10 14.51 -0.48
CA GLY A 247 19.99 14.36 0.48
C GLY A 247 20.31 14.72 1.93
N MET A 248 21.50 15.27 2.20
CA MET A 248 21.89 15.87 3.48
C MET A 248 21.90 17.40 3.42
N SER A 249 21.30 17.98 2.39
CA SER A 249 21.19 19.43 2.31
C SER A 249 20.36 19.96 3.48
N LYS A 250 20.57 21.23 3.84
CA LYS A 250 19.76 21.87 4.88
C LYS A 250 18.25 21.74 4.65
N HIS A 251 17.78 21.81 3.40
CA HIS A 251 16.34 21.76 3.10
C HIS A 251 15.75 20.35 3.25
N ASP A 252 16.60 19.31 3.27
CA ASP A 252 16.19 17.91 3.49
C ASP A 252 16.23 17.51 4.98
N CYS A 253 16.74 18.38 5.87
CA CYS A 253 16.79 18.12 7.30
C CYS A 253 15.51 18.58 8.00
N VAL A 254 15.13 17.89 9.07
CA VAL A 254 13.98 18.27 9.90
C VAL A 254 14.36 19.44 10.79
N MET A 255 13.64 20.56 10.63
CA MET A 255 13.89 21.79 11.36
C MET A 255 12.56 22.41 11.83
N PHE A 256 12.62 23.15 12.93
CA PHE A 256 11.49 23.94 13.43
C PHE A 256 11.97 25.34 13.85
N PRO A 257 11.28 26.44 13.46
CA PRO A 257 11.69 27.79 13.81
C PRO A 257 11.82 28.00 15.32
N GLY A 258 12.93 28.64 15.73
CA GLY A 258 13.21 28.89 17.14
C GLY A 258 13.68 27.68 17.93
N PHE A 259 13.80 26.49 17.32
CA PHE A 259 14.36 25.30 17.95
C PHE A 259 15.82 25.08 17.49
N PRO A 260 16.79 24.94 18.42
CA PRO A 260 18.22 24.97 18.08
C PRO A 260 18.79 23.59 17.67
N GLU A 261 17.97 22.56 17.49
CA GLU A 261 18.41 21.22 17.10
C GLU A 261 17.74 20.79 15.80
N VAL A 262 18.47 20.06 14.96
CA VAL A 262 17.97 19.55 13.66
C VAL A 262 18.29 18.08 13.51
N MET A 263 17.47 17.35 12.75
CA MET A 263 17.72 15.97 12.38
C MET A 263 18.05 15.89 10.89
N CYS A 264 19.18 15.28 10.56
CA CYS A 264 19.63 15.10 9.18
C CYS A 264 19.88 13.63 8.87
N PHE A 265 19.69 13.27 7.60
CA PHE A 265 19.65 11.89 7.13
C PHE A 265 20.94 11.53 6.39
N ALA A 266 21.88 10.84 7.05
CA ALA A 266 23.06 10.22 6.43
C ALA A 266 22.70 8.86 5.82
N PHE A 267 21.80 8.91 4.86
CA PHE A 267 20.84 7.84 4.59
C PHE A 267 21.11 7.34 3.17
N ARG A 268 21.38 6.05 2.98
CA ARG A 268 21.69 5.49 1.65
C ARG A 268 20.42 4.91 0.99
N THR A 269 20.42 4.82 -0.34
CA THR A 269 19.26 4.39 -1.16
C THR A 269 18.92 2.89 -0.98
N ASP A 270 17.86 2.45 -1.64
CA ASP A 270 17.36 1.07 -1.78
C ASP A 270 18.45 0.00 -1.65
N ASN A 271 18.35 -0.81 -0.60
CA ASN A 271 19.18 -2.00 -0.34
C ASN A 271 20.71 -1.80 -0.43
N SER A 272 21.18 -0.57 -0.27
CA SER A 272 22.61 -0.25 -0.39
C SER A 272 23.41 -0.57 0.90
N GLY A 273 22.73 -0.70 2.05
CA GLY A 273 23.33 -1.01 3.34
C GLY A 273 24.01 0.18 4.02
N PRO A 274 24.82 -0.03 5.09
CA PRO A 274 25.55 1.04 5.79
C PRO A 274 26.59 1.71 4.86
N PRO A 275 27.25 2.80 5.27
CA PRO A 275 28.39 3.37 4.55
C PRO A 275 29.42 2.29 4.12
N VAL A 276 30.10 2.49 2.99
CA VAL A 276 31.02 1.50 2.43
C VAL A 276 32.38 1.49 3.14
N ASN A 277 32.78 2.62 3.73
CA ASN A 277 34.04 2.77 4.46
C ASN A 277 33.99 3.97 5.45
N ILE A 278 35.05 4.13 6.24
CA ILE A 278 35.19 5.23 7.22
C ILE A 278 35.16 6.60 6.56
N SER A 279 35.74 6.73 5.36
CA SER A 279 35.78 8.01 4.65
C SER A 279 34.38 8.50 4.33
N GLU A 280 33.44 7.62 3.93
CA GLU A 280 32.05 8.01 3.69
C GLU A 280 31.37 8.50 4.98
N VAL A 281 31.62 7.83 6.13
CA VAL A 281 31.10 8.30 7.42
C VAL A 281 31.60 9.71 7.72
N LEU A 282 32.92 9.94 7.62
CA LEU A 282 33.52 11.24 7.91
C LEU A 282 33.05 12.32 6.92
N THR A 283 32.88 11.99 5.64
CA THR A 283 32.32 12.91 4.64
C THR A 283 30.92 13.36 5.04
N ASN A 284 30.06 12.47 5.55
CA ASN A 284 28.72 12.85 6.02
C ASN A 284 28.79 13.85 7.18
N TYR A 285 29.75 13.69 8.11
CA TYR A 285 29.99 14.68 9.17
C TYR A 285 30.44 16.03 8.62
N GLU A 286 31.37 16.04 7.65
CA GLU A 286 31.83 17.29 7.02
C GLU A 286 30.71 18.00 6.25
N ILE A 287 29.84 17.24 5.57
CA ILE A 287 28.65 17.80 4.92
C ILE A 287 27.77 18.49 5.95
N ALA A 288 27.41 17.80 7.03
CA ALA A 288 26.58 18.35 8.09
C ALA A 288 27.21 19.60 8.73
N ARG A 289 28.52 19.60 8.98
CA ARG A 289 29.27 20.78 9.48
C ARG A 289 29.22 21.95 8.50
N GLY A 290 29.31 21.67 7.19
CA GLY A 290 29.18 22.68 6.15
C GLY A 290 27.78 23.30 6.09
N GLN A 291 26.74 22.49 6.29
CA GLN A 291 25.35 22.96 6.32
C GLN A 291 25.02 23.72 7.62
N PHE A 292 25.64 23.35 8.75
CA PHE A 292 25.36 23.90 10.09
C PHE A 292 26.67 24.24 10.84
N PRO A 293 27.34 25.35 10.50
CA PRO A 293 28.73 25.62 10.92
C PRO A 293 28.93 25.88 12.42
N ASN A 294 27.87 26.23 13.16
CA ASN A 294 27.92 26.50 14.60
C ASN A 294 27.43 25.32 15.45
N ALA A 295 27.04 24.21 14.82
CA ALA A 295 26.40 23.10 15.49
C ALA A 295 27.41 22.00 15.85
N VAL A 296 27.15 21.34 16.98
CA VAL A 296 27.78 20.06 17.29
C VAL A 296 27.09 18.98 16.46
N VAL A 297 27.81 18.32 15.57
CA VAL A 297 27.32 17.19 14.78
C VAL A 297 27.65 15.89 15.49
N GLN A 298 26.63 15.05 15.73
CA GLN A 298 26.79 13.74 16.36
C GLN A 298 25.95 12.67 15.65
N ALA A 299 26.44 11.43 15.64
CA ALA A 299 25.58 10.28 15.35
C ALA A 299 24.46 10.22 16.38
N SER A 300 23.26 9.89 15.92
CA SER A 300 22.05 9.91 16.73
C SER A 300 21.04 8.88 16.23
N THR A 301 20.00 8.70 17.03
CA THR A 301 18.77 7.95 16.71
C THR A 301 17.57 8.87 16.54
N PHE A 302 16.48 8.34 15.98
CA PHE A 302 15.19 9.05 15.94
C PHE A 302 14.69 9.42 17.33
N ASP A 303 14.79 8.47 18.26
CA ASP A 303 14.26 8.62 19.61
C ASP A 303 14.99 9.75 20.38
N GLU A 304 16.29 9.94 20.16
CA GLU A 304 17.07 11.04 20.74
C GLU A 304 16.69 12.42 20.18
N PHE A 305 16.37 12.52 18.89
CA PHE A 305 15.86 13.78 18.33
C PHE A 305 14.46 14.06 18.86
N VAL A 306 13.60 13.05 18.90
CA VAL A 306 12.24 13.19 19.44
C VAL A 306 12.28 13.60 20.91
N GLU A 307 13.18 13.05 21.72
CA GLU A 307 13.40 13.50 23.11
C GLU A 307 13.62 15.01 23.20
N ALA A 308 14.45 15.58 22.32
CA ALA A 308 14.73 17.02 22.29
C ALA A 308 13.50 17.86 21.86
N VAL A 309 12.65 17.32 20.98
CA VAL A 309 11.43 17.99 20.49
C VAL A 309 10.27 17.90 21.48
N GLN A 310 10.18 16.86 22.31
CA GLN A 310 9.04 16.62 23.20
C GLN A 310 8.65 17.83 24.09
N PRO A 311 9.60 18.57 24.72
CA PRO A 311 9.27 19.77 25.51
C PRO A 311 8.56 20.88 24.73
N ILE A 312 8.73 20.93 23.40
CA ILE A 312 8.12 21.94 22.52
C ILE A 312 6.98 21.38 21.66
N LYS A 313 6.55 20.12 21.88
CA LYS A 313 5.49 19.45 21.09
C LYS A 313 4.21 20.28 20.96
N SER A 314 3.82 21.03 22.00
CA SER A 314 2.63 21.89 21.99
C SER A 314 2.76 23.14 21.11
N GLN A 315 3.98 23.48 20.67
CA GLN A 315 4.26 24.61 19.78
C GLN A 315 4.23 24.20 18.30
N LEU A 316 4.30 22.90 18.02
CA LEU A 316 4.25 22.37 16.66
C LEU A 316 2.88 22.65 16.01
N PRO A 317 2.82 22.90 14.68
CA PRO A 317 1.56 22.98 13.95
C PRO A 317 0.71 21.74 14.18
N VAL A 318 -0.62 21.89 14.24
CA VAL A 318 -1.53 20.75 14.39
C VAL A 318 -2.10 20.34 13.03
N VAL A 319 -2.05 19.05 12.74
CA VAL A 319 -2.73 18.44 11.58
C VAL A 319 -3.73 17.42 12.12
N THR A 320 -4.94 17.40 11.56
CA THR A 320 -6.02 16.45 11.94
C THR A 320 -6.54 15.61 10.78
N LYS A 321 -6.14 15.97 9.56
CA LYS A 321 -6.61 15.36 8.32
C LYS A 321 -5.99 13.99 8.08
N GLU A 322 -6.65 13.20 7.24
CA GLU A 322 -6.11 11.95 6.71
C GLU A 322 -4.93 12.25 5.76
N ILE A 323 -3.84 11.49 5.88
CA ILE A 323 -2.62 11.61 5.06
C ILE A 323 -2.47 10.32 4.23
N GLY A 324 -3.55 9.87 3.60
CA GLY A 324 -3.62 8.54 2.98
C GLY A 324 -2.57 8.31 1.88
N ASP A 325 -2.13 7.06 1.74
CA ASP A 325 -1.13 6.62 0.77
C ASP A 325 -1.63 6.71 -0.69
N THR A 326 -0.99 7.53 -1.53
CA THR A 326 -1.29 7.67 -2.97
C THR A 326 -0.78 6.50 -3.82
N TRP A 327 -0.10 5.53 -3.22
CA TRP A 327 0.29 4.26 -3.84
C TRP A 327 -0.63 3.09 -3.47
N ILE A 328 -1.66 3.32 -2.68
CA ILE A 328 -2.49 2.25 -2.11
C ILE A 328 -3.32 1.47 -3.16
N GLN A 329 -3.41 1.96 -4.40
CA GLN A 329 -3.97 1.23 -5.53
C GLN A 329 -3.07 0.07 -6.03
N GLY A 330 -1.80 0.04 -5.64
CA GLY A 330 -0.80 -0.97 -6.01
C GLY A 330 -1.19 -2.40 -5.66
N PRO A 331 -1.59 -2.66 -4.40
CA PRO A 331 -2.04 -3.96 -3.95
C PRO A 331 -3.13 -4.64 -4.79
N ALA A 332 -4.00 -3.88 -5.47
CA ALA A 332 -5.03 -4.47 -6.34
C ALA A 332 -4.46 -5.13 -7.61
N SER A 333 -3.16 -5.01 -7.87
CA SER A 333 -2.49 -5.72 -8.97
C SER A 333 -2.36 -7.23 -8.77
N ASP A 334 -2.50 -7.70 -7.52
CA ASP A 334 -2.58 -9.12 -7.18
C ASP A 334 -3.85 -9.44 -6.36
N PRO A 335 -5.01 -9.58 -7.02
CA PRO A 335 -6.27 -9.84 -6.31
C PRO A 335 -6.27 -11.16 -5.55
N ARG A 336 -5.51 -12.16 -6.01
CA ARG A 336 -5.42 -13.46 -5.33
C ARG A 336 -4.67 -13.33 -4.01
N LYS A 337 -3.48 -12.70 -4.02
CA LYS A 337 -2.70 -12.43 -2.81
C LYS A 337 -3.50 -11.65 -1.79
N ILE A 338 -4.21 -10.61 -2.22
CA ILE A 338 -5.01 -9.77 -1.31
C ILE A 338 -6.19 -10.53 -0.70
N ALA A 339 -6.94 -11.28 -1.50
CA ALA A 339 -8.07 -12.05 -0.96
C ALA A 339 -7.59 -13.06 0.10
N GLU A 340 -6.49 -13.77 -0.17
CA GLU A 340 -5.91 -14.75 0.76
C GLU A 340 -5.32 -14.09 2.01
N MET A 341 -4.56 -13.00 1.85
CA MET A 341 -4.02 -12.23 2.98
C MET A 341 -5.14 -11.74 3.90
N ARG A 342 -6.20 -11.13 3.33
CA ARG A 342 -7.35 -10.65 4.11
C ARG A 342 -8.07 -11.77 4.84
N ALA A 343 -8.27 -12.90 4.17
CA ALA A 343 -8.87 -14.09 4.79
C ALA A 343 -8.05 -14.58 5.98
N TYR A 344 -6.74 -14.66 5.81
CA TYR A 344 -5.86 -15.12 6.87
C TYR A 344 -5.81 -14.13 8.03
N CYS A 345 -5.71 -12.82 7.77
CA CYS A 345 -5.80 -11.76 8.79
C CYS A 345 -7.09 -11.88 9.61
N ARG A 346 -8.27 -11.95 8.96
CA ARG A 346 -9.56 -12.08 9.67
C ARG A 346 -9.60 -13.32 10.57
N LEU A 347 -9.17 -14.48 10.05
CA LEU A 347 -9.19 -15.72 10.83
C LEU A 347 -8.17 -15.70 11.97
N ARG A 348 -7.01 -15.06 11.77
CA ARG A 348 -6.02 -14.82 12.81
C ARG A 348 -6.61 -13.95 13.92
N THR A 349 -7.20 -12.81 13.58
CA THR A 349 -7.88 -11.92 14.55
C THR A 349 -8.96 -12.66 15.32
N GLN A 350 -9.85 -13.37 14.64
CA GLN A 350 -10.91 -14.16 15.29
C GLN A 350 -10.34 -15.23 16.24
N CYS A 351 -9.26 -15.91 15.84
CA CYS A 351 -8.61 -16.92 16.67
C CYS A 351 -7.97 -16.33 17.93
N ILE A 352 -7.44 -15.11 17.87
CA ILE A 352 -6.92 -14.40 19.05
C ILE A 352 -8.09 -13.99 19.96
N GLU A 353 -9.12 -13.35 19.40
CA GLU A 353 -10.27 -12.84 20.16
C GLU A 353 -11.06 -13.95 20.86
N GLN A 354 -11.18 -15.12 20.24
CA GLN A 354 -11.89 -16.28 20.82
C GLN A 354 -11.03 -17.08 21.81
N GLY A 355 -9.72 -16.80 21.91
CA GLY A 355 -8.77 -17.47 22.80
C GLY A 355 -7.94 -18.67 22.28
N PRO A 356 -8.24 -19.35 21.15
CA PRO A 356 -7.41 -20.48 20.71
C PRO A 356 -6.04 -20.10 20.11
N CYS A 357 -5.78 -18.83 19.80
CA CYS A 357 -4.47 -18.34 19.35
C CYS A 357 -3.87 -17.36 20.37
N SER A 358 -2.55 -17.42 20.58
CA SER A 358 -1.82 -16.48 21.43
C SER A 358 -0.41 -16.23 20.89
N VAL A 359 0.06 -14.98 21.01
CA VAL A 359 1.44 -14.60 20.67
C VAL A 359 2.50 -15.20 21.61
N ILE A 360 2.08 -15.81 22.73
CA ILE A 360 2.97 -16.57 23.62
C ILE A 360 3.29 -17.96 23.03
N ASP A 361 2.42 -18.50 22.16
CA ASP A 361 2.72 -19.72 21.42
C ASP A 361 3.78 -19.41 20.35
N LYS A 362 4.96 -20.02 20.48
CA LYS A 362 6.09 -19.81 19.59
C LYS A 362 5.79 -20.17 18.14
N VAL A 363 4.94 -21.17 17.89
CA VAL A 363 4.55 -21.57 16.53
C VAL A 363 3.70 -20.48 15.88
N PHE A 364 2.70 -19.98 16.59
CA PHE A 364 1.86 -18.87 16.15
C PHE A 364 2.65 -17.55 16.01
N TYR A 365 3.56 -17.28 16.94
CA TYR A 365 4.46 -16.12 16.92
C TYR A 365 5.36 -16.15 15.67
N ASN A 366 6.06 -17.27 15.43
CA ASN A 366 6.93 -17.43 14.26
C ASN A 366 6.15 -17.31 12.94
N SER A 367 4.94 -17.89 12.89
CA SER A 367 4.04 -17.74 11.74
C SER A 367 3.66 -16.26 11.49
N SER A 368 3.44 -15.50 12.56
CA SER A 368 3.13 -14.06 12.49
C SER A 368 4.33 -13.22 12.02
N ILE A 369 5.57 -13.61 12.33
CA ILE A 369 6.79 -12.97 11.77
C ILE A 369 6.79 -13.10 10.25
N ILE A 370 6.60 -14.31 9.73
CA ILE A 370 6.56 -14.56 8.28
C ILE A 370 5.39 -13.81 7.63
N MET A 371 4.21 -13.81 8.27
CA MET A 371 3.02 -13.12 7.77
C MET A 371 3.20 -11.60 7.67
N THR A 372 3.98 -10.99 8.57
CA THR A 372 4.22 -9.53 8.59
C THR A 372 4.78 -9.03 7.24
N LYS A 373 5.56 -9.84 6.52
CA LYS A 373 6.09 -9.50 5.19
C LYS A 373 5.01 -9.20 4.15
N LEU A 374 3.80 -9.73 4.30
CA LEU A 374 2.71 -9.47 3.35
C LEU A 374 2.26 -8.01 3.32
N GLY A 375 2.46 -7.27 4.41
CA GLY A 375 2.14 -5.83 4.50
C GLY A 375 3.29 -4.90 4.11
N GLU A 376 4.46 -5.45 3.77
CA GLU A 376 5.61 -4.68 3.31
C GLU A 376 5.35 -4.16 1.89
N HIS A 377 5.79 -2.94 1.58
CA HIS A 377 5.41 -2.25 0.34
C HIS A 377 6.04 -2.83 -0.93
N THR A 378 7.14 -3.59 -0.83
CA THR A 378 7.79 -4.23 -1.97
C THR A 378 7.08 -5.50 -2.42
N TRP A 379 6.70 -5.55 -3.69
CA TRP A 379 5.96 -6.65 -4.31
C TRP A 379 6.70 -7.30 -5.49
N GLY A 380 7.87 -6.79 -5.87
CA GLY A 380 8.59 -7.26 -7.05
C GLY A 380 9.69 -6.29 -7.48
N ILE A 381 10.02 -6.30 -8.77
CA ILE A 381 11.19 -5.60 -9.31
C ILE A 381 10.96 -4.13 -9.70
N ASN A 382 12.05 -3.42 -9.98
CA ASN A 382 12.06 -2.02 -10.37
C ASN A 382 11.38 -1.70 -11.72
N SER A 383 11.55 -2.54 -12.74
CA SER A 383 10.86 -2.38 -14.03
C SER A 383 11.01 -3.61 -14.92
N LEU A 384 10.05 -3.80 -15.82
CA LEU A 384 10.18 -4.78 -16.90
C LEU A 384 11.23 -4.37 -17.94
N LEU A 385 11.53 -3.07 -18.08
CA LEU A 385 12.44 -2.52 -19.09
C LEU A 385 12.10 -2.94 -20.55
N ASP A 386 10.82 -3.11 -20.86
CA ASP A 386 10.32 -3.45 -22.19
C ASP A 386 9.31 -2.41 -22.67
N GLY A 387 9.75 -1.50 -23.54
CA GLY A 387 8.90 -0.47 -24.16
C GLY A 387 8.34 -0.83 -25.54
N VAL A 388 8.47 -2.08 -26.00
CA VAL A 388 8.18 -2.45 -27.41
C VAL A 388 7.07 -3.50 -27.50
N ASN A 389 7.07 -4.52 -26.65
CA ASN A 389 6.18 -5.67 -26.78
C ASN A 389 4.81 -5.45 -26.12
N TRP A 390 4.12 -4.37 -26.50
CA TRP A 390 2.84 -3.97 -25.90
C TRP A 390 1.65 -4.81 -26.35
N SER A 391 1.59 -5.19 -27.64
CA SER A 391 0.46 -5.97 -28.15
C SER A 391 0.42 -7.37 -27.50
N ASN A 392 -0.79 -7.88 -27.24
CA ASN A 392 -0.96 -9.23 -26.69
C ASN A 392 -0.23 -10.34 -27.50
N PRO A 393 -0.18 -10.32 -28.84
CA PRO A 393 0.64 -11.26 -29.61
C PRO A 393 2.13 -11.17 -29.29
N ASN A 394 2.72 -9.96 -29.27
CA ASN A 394 4.15 -9.77 -28.98
C ASN A 394 4.47 -10.16 -27.54
N PHE A 395 3.63 -9.73 -26.59
CA PHE A 395 3.72 -10.11 -25.19
C PHE A 395 3.68 -11.63 -24.99
N LYS A 396 2.77 -12.34 -25.67
CA LYS A 396 2.71 -13.82 -25.64
C LYS A 396 3.96 -14.48 -26.19
N THR A 397 4.64 -13.88 -27.16
CA THR A 397 5.95 -14.35 -27.62
C THR A 397 6.98 -14.23 -26.50
N GLN A 398 7.04 -13.08 -25.81
CA GLN A 398 7.96 -12.88 -24.68
C GLN A 398 7.68 -13.86 -23.52
N LEU A 399 6.42 -14.12 -23.18
CA LEU A 399 6.07 -15.14 -22.17
C LEU A 399 6.54 -16.56 -22.54
N LYS A 400 6.62 -16.88 -23.84
CA LYS A 400 7.13 -18.18 -24.31
C LYS A 400 8.65 -18.24 -24.32
N GLU A 401 9.30 -17.17 -24.76
CA GLU A 401 10.76 -17.05 -24.85
C GLU A 401 11.42 -16.90 -23.48
N LYS A 402 10.69 -16.37 -22.49
CA LYS A 402 11.13 -16.15 -21.11
C LYS A 402 12.48 -15.42 -21.03
N PRO A 403 12.61 -14.24 -21.65
CA PRO A 403 13.79 -13.42 -21.43
C PRO A 403 13.91 -13.05 -19.95
N ILE A 404 15.12 -12.71 -19.55
CA ILE A 404 15.53 -12.56 -18.15
C ILE A 404 14.61 -11.64 -17.33
N ASN A 405 14.22 -10.49 -17.90
CA ASN A 405 13.35 -9.50 -17.24
C ASN A 405 11.95 -10.06 -16.96
N TYR A 406 11.39 -10.87 -17.86
CA TYR A 406 10.08 -11.50 -17.67
C TYR A 406 10.15 -12.65 -16.66
N GLU A 407 11.19 -13.47 -16.73
CA GLU A 407 11.40 -14.57 -15.78
C GLU A 407 11.61 -14.05 -14.36
N VAL A 408 12.43 -13.01 -14.19
CA VAL A 408 12.68 -12.40 -12.88
C VAL A 408 11.43 -11.71 -12.34
N SER A 409 10.67 -10.98 -13.17
CA SER A 409 9.38 -10.40 -12.76
C SER A 409 8.47 -11.50 -12.19
N PHE A 410 8.27 -12.59 -12.95
CA PHE A 410 7.45 -13.72 -12.54
C PHE A 410 7.92 -14.35 -11.22
N ASN A 411 9.24 -14.59 -11.08
CA ASN A 411 9.79 -15.18 -9.86
C ASN A 411 9.62 -14.26 -8.65
N SER A 412 9.87 -12.95 -8.82
CA SER A 412 9.72 -11.95 -7.76
C SER A 412 8.28 -11.86 -7.26
N TRP A 413 7.30 -11.91 -8.15
CA TRP A 413 5.88 -11.88 -7.75
C TRP A 413 5.43 -13.17 -7.08
N THR A 414 5.99 -14.30 -7.52
CA THR A 414 5.67 -15.61 -6.95
C THR A 414 6.19 -15.71 -5.51
N GLU A 415 7.44 -15.34 -5.23
CA GLU A 415 7.99 -15.39 -3.85
C GLU A 415 7.24 -14.46 -2.88
N GLN A 416 6.69 -13.34 -3.37
CA GLN A 416 5.89 -12.43 -2.53
C GLN A 416 4.55 -13.04 -2.13
N ARG A 417 3.98 -13.95 -2.94
CA ARG A 417 2.83 -14.77 -2.55
C ARG A 417 3.20 -15.91 -1.60
N GLU A 418 4.40 -16.48 -1.76
CA GLU A 418 4.86 -17.61 -0.93
C GLU A 418 4.83 -17.29 0.57
N PHE A 419 5.00 -16.03 0.97
CA PHE A 419 4.90 -15.63 2.38
C PHE A 419 3.54 -15.98 3.03
N THR A 420 2.45 -16.01 2.26
CA THR A 420 1.14 -16.48 2.74
C THR A 420 1.19 -17.97 3.10
N TYR A 421 1.79 -18.78 2.23
CA TYR A 421 1.87 -20.23 2.38
C TYR A 421 2.95 -20.65 3.38
N LEU A 422 4.10 -19.97 3.40
CA LEU A 422 5.16 -20.16 4.39
C LEU A 422 4.68 -19.85 5.80
N SER A 423 3.88 -18.79 5.98
CA SER A 423 3.26 -18.50 7.28
C SER A 423 2.32 -19.65 7.71
N LEU A 424 1.55 -20.22 6.79
CA LEU A 424 0.70 -21.39 7.06
C LEU A 424 1.50 -22.67 7.34
N GLU A 425 2.60 -22.89 6.62
CA GLU A 425 3.50 -24.02 6.85
C GLU A 425 4.15 -23.93 8.23
N THR A 426 4.57 -22.72 8.61
CA THR A 426 5.16 -22.43 9.93
C THR A 426 4.21 -22.80 11.07
N LEU A 427 2.89 -22.74 10.86
CA LEU A 427 1.89 -23.15 11.85
C LEU A 427 1.84 -24.68 12.09
N GLY A 428 2.36 -25.51 11.18
CA GLY A 428 2.31 -26.97 11.30
C GLY A 428 0.88 -27.50 11.51
N ASP A 429 0.64 -28.17 12.65
CA ASP A 429 -0.64 -28.77 13.02
C ASP A 429 -1.58 -27.83 13.80
N HIS A 430 -1.24 -26.54 13.91
CA HIS A 430 -2.04 -25.57 14.66
C HIS A 430 -3.49 -25.49 14.13
N PRO A 431 -4.53 -25.42 14.99
CA PRO A 431 -5.94 -25.48 14.58
C PRO A 431 -6.38 -24.46 13.51
N LEU A 432 -5.76 -23.28 13.53
CA LEU A 432 -5.99 -22.20 12.55
C LEU A 432 -5.78 -22.64 11.09
N VAL A 433 -4.86 -23.59 10.84
CA VAL A 433 -4.50 -24.03 9.49
C VAL A 433 -5.71 -24.56 8.70
N GLN A 434 -6.57 -25.34 9.35
CA GLN A 434 -7.74 -25.92 8.68
C GLN A 434 -8.78 -24.85 8.32
N ALA A 435 -8.98 -23.87 9.20
CA ALA A 435 -9.88 -22.75 8.94
C ALA A 435 -9.38 -21.91 7.74
N VAL A 436 -8.07 -21.62 7.69
CA VAL A 436 -7.48 -20.84 6.60
C VAL A 436 -7.53 -21.59 5.27
N LYS A 437 -7.15 -22.88 5.25
CA LYS A 437 -7.26 -23.73 4.04
C LYS A 437 -8.69 -23.80 3.51
N LYS A 438 -9.69 -23.89 4.40
CA LYS A 438 -11.11 -23.86 4.03
C LYS A 438 -11.48 -22.51 3.38
N GLU A 439 -11.06 -21.41 3.98
CA GLU A 439 -11.32 -20.06 3.45
C GLU A 439 -10.65 -19.82 2.10
N PHE A 440 -9.41 -20.27 1.91
CA PHE A 440 -8.70 -20.17 0.62
C PHE A 440 -9.42 -20.96 -0.49
N ASN A 441 -9.96 -22.13 -0.16
CA ASN A 441 -10.78 -22.88 -1.10
C ASN A 441 -12.10 -22.15 -1.45
N MET A 442 -12.68 -21.39 -0.51
CA MET A 442 -13.88 -20.58 -0.78
C MET A 442 -13.59 -19.33 -1.63
N ILE A 443 -12.34 -18.85 -1.67
CA ILE A 443 -11.90 -17.74 -2.54
C ILE A 443 -11.72 -18.18 -4.00
N LYS A 444 -11.56 -19.48 -4.28
CA LYS A 444 -11.48 -19.98 -5.65
C LYS A 444 -12.81 -19.78 -6.38
N ALA A 445 -12.74 -19.25 -7.59
CA ALA A 445 -13.91 -19.06 -8.43
C ALA A 445 -14.49 -20.42 -8.86
N GLN A 446 -15.82 -20.52 -8.86
CA GLN A 446 -16.56 -21.70 -9.27
C GLN A 446 -17.76 -21.26 -10.10
N LYS A 447 -17.90 -21.85 -11.31
CA LYS A 447 -19.07 -21.57 -12.16
C LYS A 447 -20.34 -21.98 -11.40
N PRO A 448 -21.39 -21.14 -11.38
CA PRO A 448 -22.63 -21.49 -10.70
C PRO A 448 -23.27 -22.76 -11.26
N ASP A 449 -23.84 -23.58 -10.38
CA ASP A 449 -24.74 -24.65 -10.79
C ASP A 449 -26.13 -24.06 -11.08
N LEU A 450 -26.64 -24.29 -12.29
CA LEU A 450 -27.94 -23.81 -12.73
C LEU A 450 -29.08 -24.78 -12.35
N ASN A 451 -28.77 -25.94 -11.77
CA ASN A 451 -29.77 -26.81 -11.18
C ASN A 451 -30.53 -26.05 -10.09
N GLY A 452 -31.87 -26.10 -10.14
CA GLY A 452 -32.71 -25.35 -9.22
C GLY A 452 -33.01 -23.91 -9.66
N TYR A 453 -32.50 -23.44 -10.80
CA TYR A 453 -32.78 -22.10 -11.32
C TYR A 453 -33.69 -22.10 -12.56
N VAL A 454 -34.42 -21.01 -12.77
CA VAL A 454 -35.16 -20.68 -14.00
C VAL A 454 -34.75 -19.32 -14.52
N THR A 455 -34.92 -19.09 -15.82
CA THR A 455 -34.66 -17.78 -16.43
C THR A 455 -35.62 -16.72 -15.88
N ALA A 456 -35.12 -15.50 -15.75
CA ALA A 456 -35.88 -14.32 -15.37
C ALA A 456 -35.65 -13.17 -16.37
N SER A 457 -36.55 -12.19 -16.37
CA SER A 457 -36.52 -11.04 -17.26
C SER A 457 -36.10 -9.78 -16.52
N VAL A 458 -35.26 -8.96 -17.17
CA VAL A 458 -34.90 -7.62 -16.68
C VAL A 458 -36.07 -6.64 -16.70
N SER A 459 -37.11 -6.91 -17.50
CA SER A 459 -38.31 -6.07 -17.55
C SER A 459 -39.21 -6.24 -16.32
N ASP A 460 -38.99 -7.30 -15.54
CA ASP A 460 -39.82 -7.64 -14.39
C ASP A 460 -39.10 -7.26 -13.08
N VAL A 461 -39.85 -6.66 -12.15
CA VAL A 461 -39.39 -6.54 -10.76
C VAL A 461 -39.46 -7.91 -10.09
N GLN A 462 -38.31 -8.44 -9.70
CA GLN A 462 -38.20 -9.71 -9.01
C GLN A 462 -38.56 -9.54 -7.54
N LYS A 463 -39.66 -10.17 -7.10
CA LYS A 463 -40.16 -10.09 -5.73
C LYS A 463 -39.77 -11.33 -4.95
N CYS A 464 -39.16 -11.13 -3.79
CA CYS A 464 -38.76 -12.20 -2.87
C CYS A 464 -39.81 -12.45 -1.79
N LYS A 465 -39.86 -13.67 -1.24
CA LYS A 465 -40.80 -14.06 -0.18
C LYS A 465 -40.64 -13.23 1.11
N ASN A 466 -39.40 -12.88 1.43
CA ASN A 466 -39.04 -12.02 2.58
C ASN A 466 -39.30 -10.52 2.33
N GLY A 467 -39.87 -10.15 1.19
CA GLY A 467 -40.31 -8.78 0.88
C GLY A 467 -39.32 -7.93 0.08
N PHE A 468 -38.07 -8.38 -0.09
CA PHE A 468 -37.11 -7.71 -0.97
C PHE A 468 -37.60 -7.65 -2.42
N LYS A 469 -37.22 -6.59 -3.13
CA LYS A 469 -37.50 -6.45 -4.57
C LYS A 469 -36.27 -6.01 -5.32
N PHE A 470 -36.02 -6.64 -6.47
CA PHE A 470 -34.89 -6.37 -7.35
C PHE A 470 -35.35 -6.00 -8.75
N GLY A 471 -34.78 -4.94 -9.32
CA GLY A 471 -34.84 -4.60 -10.74
C GLY A 471 -33.43 -4.59 -11.33
N PHE A 472 -33.23 -5.27 -12.45
CA PHE A 472 -31.93 -5.39 -13.11
C PHE A 472 -31.94 -4.65 -14.46
N ASP A 473 -30.80 -4.08 -14.86
CA ASP A 473 -30.63 -3.48 -16.19
C ASP A 473 -29.91 -4.43 -17.17
N LYS A 474 -29.80 -3.99 -18.42
CA LYS A 474 -29.19 -4.72 -19.54
C LYS A 474 -27.68 -4.96 -19.39
N ASP A 475 -27.01 -4.32 -18.44
CA ASP A 475 -25.62 -4.63 -18.06
C ASP A 475 -25.52 -5.61 -16.88
N GLY A 476 -26.65 -5.97 -16.27
CA GLY A 476 -26.75 -6.83 -15.09
C GLY A 476 -26.63 -6.09 -13.75
N SER A 477 -26.45 -4.76 -13.76
CA SER A 477 -26.49 -3.95 -12.55
C SER A 477 -27.91 -3.83 -11.99
N ILE A 478 -28.02 -3.51 -10.71
CA ILE A 478 -29.30 -3.28 -10.02
C ILE A 478 -29.72 -1.82 -10.19
N ILE A 479 -30.94 -1.62 -10.68
CA ILE A 479 -31.60 -0.32 -10.88
C ILE A 479 -32.83 -0.12 -10.00
N SER A 480 -33.17 -1.12 -9.17
CA SER A 480 -34.12 -1.00 -8.07
C SER A 480 -33.79 -2.07 -7.03
N LEU A 481 -33.59 -1.66 -5.78
CA LEU A 481 -33.33 -2.55 -4.64
C LEU A 481 -34.16 -2.06 -3.46
N VAL A 482 -35.32 -2.67 -3.26
CA VAL A 482 -36.21 -2.29 -2.16
C VAL A 482 -35.98 -3.22 -0.98
N ASP A 483 -35.48 -2.65 0.13
CA ASP A 483 -35.41 -3.33 1.41
C ASP A 483 -36.80 -3.34 2.09
N PRO A 484 -37.29 -4.50 2.58
CA PRO A 484 -38.60 -4.63 3.20
C PRO A 484 -38.72 -3.92 4.55
N THR A 485 -37.61 -3.61 5.22
CA THR A 485 -37.61 -3.02 6.56
C THR A 485 -37.91 -1.52 6.52
N ALA A 486 -37.18 -0.79 5.66
CA ALA A 486 -37.34 0.65 5.48
C ALA A 486 -38.35 1.00 4.36
N GLY A 487 -38.60 0.08 3.42
CA GLY A 487 -39.39 0.35 2.21
C GLY A 487 -38.69 1.27 1.20
N THR A 488 -37.43 1.62 1.47
CA THR A 488 -36.57 2.46 0.64
C THR A 488 -36.11 1.71 -0.60
N ASP A 489 -36.18 2.37 -1.76
CA ASP A 489 -35.47 1.93 -2.97
C ASP A 489 -34.07 2.54 -3.02
N TRP A 490 -33.06 1.68 -2.95
CA TRP A 490 -31.66 2.07 -2.90
C TRP A 490 -31.04 2.30 -4.28
N ALA A 491 -31.72 1.96 -5.38
CA ALA A 491 -31.16 2.07 -6.72
C ALA A 491 -32.11 2.75 -7.71
N SER A 492 -31.55 3.27 -8.78
CA SER A 492 -32.27 3.81 -9.93
C SER A 492 -31.47 3.58 -11.22
N THR A 493 -32.04 3.94 -12.37
CA THR A 493 -31.33 3.88 -13.66
C THR A 493 -30.07 4.75 -13.70
N SER A 494 -30.03 5.83 -12.90
CA SER A 494 -28.90 6.75 -12.74
C SER A 494 -28.00 6.43 -11.55
N ASN A 495 -28.50 5.71 -10.55
CA ASN A 495 -27.80 5.37 -9.31
C ASN A 495 -27.80 3.84 -9.16
N ARG A 496 -26.79 3.20 -9.76
CA ARG A 496 -26.75 1.74 -9.92
C ARG A 496 -26.01 1.08 -8.76
N ILE A 497 -26.48 -0.09 -8.36
CA ILE A 497 -25.82 -0.96 -7.39
C ILE A 497 -25.27 -2.20 -8.09
N GLY A 498 -24.03 -2.56 -7.79
CA GLY A 498 -23.40 -3.78 -8.31
C GLY A 498 -23.08 -3.73 -9.80
N GLN A 499 -22.53 -2.61 -10.27
CA GLN A 499 -22.10 -2.47 -11.67
C GLN A 499 -20.67 -2.99 -11.86
N PHE A 500 -20.49 -3.97 -12.74
CA PHE A 500 -19.17 -4.43 -13.18
C PHE A 500 -18.63 -3.48 -14.25
N VAL A 501 -17.40 -2.98 -14.06
CA VAL A 501 -16.75 -2.08 -15.02
C VAL A 501 -15.39 -2.65 -15.41
N TYR A 502 -15.14 -2.73 -16.72
CA TYR A 502 -13.83 -3.00 -17.28
C TYR A 502 -13.31 -1.75 -17.98
N GLN A 503 -12.16 -1.25 -17.56
CA GLN A 503 -11.56 -0.02 -18.07
C GLN A 503 -10.18 -0.33 -18.67
N THR A 504 -9.85 0.33 -19.77
CA THR A 504 -8.49 0.32 -20.35
C THR A 504 -7.95 1.74 -20.40
N TYR A 505 -6.62 1.87 -20.40
CA TYR A 505 -5.92 3.15 -20.49
C TYR A 505 -5.04 3.21 -21.73
N ASN A 506 -4.63 4.42 -22.10
CA ASN A 506 -3.63 4.67 -23.12
C ASN A 506 -2.49 5.55 -22.57
N GLN A 507 -1.47 5.81 -23.40
CA GLN A 507 -0.27 6.51 -22.96
C GLN A 507 -0.57 7.94 -22.47
N SER A 508 -1.62 8.58 -22.99
CA SER A 508 -1.97 9.96 -22.62
C SER A 508 -2.55 10.10 -21.21
N ASP A 509 -3.18 9.05 -20.68
CA ASP A 509 -3.63 9.01 -19.28
C ASP A 509 -2.43 9.13 -18.35
N PHE A 510 -1.37 8.37 -18.66
CA PHE A 510 -0.13 8.35 -17.90
C PHE A 510 0.63 9.66 -18.04
N THR A 511 0.84 10.18 -19.26
CA THR A 511 1.49 11.48 -19.46
C THR A 511 0.79 12.61 -18.69
N SER A 512 -0.55 12.62 -18.68
CA SER A 512 -1.34 13.58 -17.90
C SER A 512 -1.11 13.40 -16.40
N PHE A 513 -1.11 12.15 -15.92
CA PHE A 513 -0.80 11.81 -14.55
C PHE A 513 0.58 12.29 -14.11
N GLU A 514 1.62 11.96 -14.87
CA GLU A 514 3.02 12.29 -14.57
C GLU A 514 3.21 13.80 -14.38
N SER A 515 2.59 14.61 -15.24
CA SER A 515 2.68 16.07 -15.17
C SER A 515 2.05 16.69 -13.91
N SER A 516 1.10 16.00 -13.28
CA SER A 516 0.35 16.48 -12.13
C SER A 516 0.81 15.87 -10.80
N TYR A 517 1.52 14.73 -10.86
CA TYR A 517 1.89 13.94 -9.69
C TYR A 517 3.37 14.02 -9.33
N SER A 518 4.26 14.19 -10.31
CA SER A 518 5.70 14.06 -10.08
C SER A 518 6.29 15.23 -9.28
N PHE A 519 7.03 14.95 -8.21
CA PHE A 519 7.72 15.99 -7.43
C PHE A 519 8.96 16.55 -8.14
N ASN A 520 9.84 15.68 -8.65
CA ASN A 520 11.05 16.08 -9.37
C ASN A 520 10.92 16.12 -10.90
N GLY A 521 9.70 16.17 -11.43
CA GLY A 521 9.44 16.21 -12.89
C GLY A 521 9.74 14.90 -13.63
N GLN A 522 10.03 13.82 -12.91
CA GLN A 522 10.11 12.45 -13.41
C GLN A 522 9.09 11.59 -12.66
N ALA A 523 8.43 10.69 -13.37
CA ALA A 523 7.36 9.89 -12.82
C ALA A 523 7.83 8.65 -12.07
N VAL A 524 7.06 8.24 -11.05
CA VAL A 524 7.08 6.86 -10.54
C VAL A 524 6.73 5.96 -11.70
N GLY A 525 7.34 4.77 -11.81
CA GLY A 525 7.13 3.79 -12.89
C GLY A 525 5.66 3.44 -13.16
N ILE A 526 4.96 4.32 -13.86
CA ILE A 526 3.56 4.24 -14.33
C ILE A 526 3.49 4.83 -15.75
N GLY A 527 4.62 5.17 -16.38
CA GLY A 527 4.65 5.94 -17.64
C GLY A 527 4.24 5.17 -18.90
N LYS A 528 4.21 3.83 -18.87
CA LYS A 528 3.85 2.96 -20.01
C LYS A 528 4.49 3.44 -21.33
N PHE A 529 5.79 3.74 -21.28
CA PHE A 529 6.51 4.43 -22.35
C PHE A 529 6.45 3.70 -23.69
N ASN A 530 6.43 4.47 -24.79
CA ASN A 530 6.38 4.00 -26.18
C ASN A 530 5.18 3.11 -26.52
N MET A 531 4.16 3.02 -25.66
CA MET A 531 2.96 2.22 -25.94
C MET A 531 2.26 2.70 -27.21
N SER A 532 1.99 4.00 -27.36
CA SER A 532 1.30 4.54 -28.53
C SER A 532 2.10 4.41 -29.83
N GLU A 533 3.43 4.31 -29.76
CA GLU A 533 4.30 4.09 -30.92
C GLU A 533 4.25 2.63 -31.41
N ASN A 534 4.07 1.69 -30.49
CA ASN A 534 4.14 0.25 -30.77
C ASN A 534 2.76 -0.43 -30.88
N PHE A 535 1.74 0.12 -30.22
CA PHE A 535 0.39 -0.41 -30.23
C PHE A 535 -0.65 0.66 -29.89
N ASN A 536 -1.62 0.88 -30.79
CA ASN A 536 -2.67 1.86 -30.55
C ASN A 536 -3.71 1.33 -29.53
N THR A 537 -3.71 1.91 -28.33
CA THR A 537 -4.64 1.60 -27.24
C THR A 537 -5.72 2.67 -27.07
N SER A 538 -6.81 2.30 -26.41
CA SER A 538 -7.96 3.15 -26.16
C SER A 538 -8.16 3.33 -24.65
N SER A 539 -8.22 4.58 -24.20
CA SER A 539 -8.67 4.92 -22.84
C SER A 539 -10.19 4.97 -22.83
N GLN A 540 -10.85 4.00 -22.21
CA GLN A 540 -12.32 3.92 -22.14
C GLN A 540 -12.82 2.88 -21.16
N ASP A 541 -14.08 3.05 -20.74
CA ASP A 541 -14.89 2.01 -20.12
C ASP A 541 -15.54 1.14 -21.21
N TRP A 542 -15.45 -0.17 -21.06
CA TRP A 542 -16.04 -1.12 -22.00
C TRP A 542 -17.45 -1.52 -21.56
N PRO A 543 -18.47 -1.37 -22.44
CA PRO A 543 -19.83 -1.74 -22.08
C PRO A 543 -19.97 -3.24 -21.79
N VAL A 544 -20.58 -3.54 -20.64
CA VAL A 544 -21.01 -4.87 -20.23
C VAL A 544 -22.44 -5.10 -20.71
N VAL A 545 -22.73 -6.33 -21.15
CA VAL A 545 -24.07 -6.76 -21.54
C VAL A 545 -24.46 -8.04 -20.81
N LEU A 546 -25.69 -8.08 -20.33
CA LEU A 546 -26.33 -9.24 -19.74
C LEU A 546 -26.54 -10.31 -20.82
N LYS A 547 -26.05 -11.51 -20.56
CA LYS A 547 -26.30 -12.70 -21.37
C LYS A 547 -27.53 -13.45 -20.87
N ALA A 548 -27.65 -13.62 -19.55
CA ALA A 548 -28.78 -14.29 -18.92
C ALA A 548 -28.98 -13.86 -17.46
N LEU A 549 -30.24 -13.82 -17.03
CA LEU A 549 -30.63 -13.65 -15.64
C LEU A 549 -31.39 -14.89 -15.19
N TYR A 550 -31.06 -15.39 -14.00
CA TYR A 550 -31.71 -16.55 -13.40
C TYR A 550 -32.20 -16.24 -11.99
N LYS A 551 -33.27 -16.92 -11.57
CA LYS A 551 -33.79 -16.90 -10.21
C LYS A 551 -34.06 -18.32 -9.70
N ALA A 552 -33.95 -18.52 -8.40
CA ALA A 552 -34.22 -19.82 -7.77
C ALA A 552 -35.69 -20.27 -7.95
N LYS A 553 -35.90 -21.57 -8.17
CA LYS A 553 -37.21 -22.21 -8.38
C LYS A 553 -38.05 -22.31 -7.11
N ASP A 554 -37.39 -22.48 -5.96
CA ASP A 554 -38.04 -22.63 -4.66
C ASP A 554 -38.62 -21.32 -4.11
N GLY A 555 -38.39 -20.21 -4.82
CA GLY A 555 -38.84 -18.88 -4.46
C GLY A 555 -37.99 -18.22 -3.36
N SER A 556 -36.81 -18.78 -3.05
CA SER A 556 -35.77 -18.07 -2.30
C SER A 556 -35.29 -16.84 -3.08
N CYS A 557 -34.74 -15.87 -2.35
CA CYS A 557 -34.26 -14.63 -2.92
C CYS A 557 -32.82 -14.79 -3.41
N ASP A 558 -32.62 -15.64 -4.42
CA ASP A 558 -31.31 -15.95 -4.99
C ASP A 558 -31.34 -15.78 -6.52
N PHE A 559 -30.45 -14.93 -7.03
CA PHE A 559 -30.35 -14.53 -8.42
C PHE A 559 -28.95 -14.74 -8.95
N LEU A 560 -28.85 -15.29 -10.16
CA LEU A 560 -27.59 -15.39 -10.91
C LEU A 560 -27.65 -14.49 -12.13
N VAL A 561 -26.71 -13.56 -12.22
CA VAL A 561 -26.54 -12.63 -13.32
C VAL A 561 -25.32 -13.07 -14.13
N ASN A 562 -25.52 -13.51 -15.36
CA ASN A 562 -24.44 -13.84 -16.29
C ASN A 562 -24.29 -12.74 -17.32
N SER A 563 -23.08 -12.18 -17.41
CA SER A 563 -22.76 -11.07 -18.30
C SER A 563 -21.48 -11.33 -19.10
N GLY A 564 -21.22 -10.47 -20.09
CA GLY A 564 -19.94 -10.40 -20.79
C GLY A 564 -19.74 -9.05 -21.46
N MET A 565 -18.64 -8.92 -22.19
CA MET A 565 -18.33 -7.68 -22.90
C MET A 565 -19.19 -7.55 -24.16
N MET A 566 -19.79 -6.38 -24.38
CA MET A 566 -20.58 -6.10 -25.59
C MET A 566 -19.72 -6.15 -26.85
N ASN A 567 -18.47 -5.68 -26.75
CA ASN A 567 -17.51 -5.69 -27.84
C ASN A 567 -16.40 -6.70 -27.56
N SER A 568 -16.26 -7.70 -28.44
CA SER A 568 -15.25 -8.75 -28.31
C SER A 568 -13.81 -8.24 -28.35
N LYS A 569 -13.55 -7.00 -28.80
CA LYS A 569 -12.22 -6.37 -28.72
C LYS A 569 -11.73 -6.23 -27.28
N ALA A 570 -12.62 -6.00 -26.31
CA ALA A 570 -12.27 -5.91 -24.88
C ALA A 570 -11.51 -7.16 -24.41
N THR A 571 -11.92 -8.33 -24.90
CA THR A 571 -11.32 -9.62 -24.55
C THR A 571 -10.21 -10.03 -25.52
N THR A 572 -10.43 -9.89 -26.82
CA THR A 572 -9.50 -10.43 -27.85
C THR A 572 -8.26 -9.56 -28.05
N THR A 573 -8.39 -8.25 -27.84
CA THR A 573 -7.30 -7.26 -28.00
C THR A 573 -6.69 -6.88 -26.66
N TYR A 574 -7.52 -6.70 -25.63
CA TYR A 574 -7.10 -6.34 -24.27
C TYR A 574 -7.18 -7.56 -23.34
N GLY A 575 -7.60 -7.36 -22.09
CA GLY A 575 -7.58 -8.36 -21.02
C GLY A 575 -8.93 -8.64 -20.38
N ALA A 576 -10.06 -8.21 -20.95
CA ALA A 576 -11.35 -8.42 -20.29
C ALA A 576 -11.67 -9.93 -20.15
N PRO A 577 -12.23 -10.39 -19.01
CA PRO A 577 -12.70 -11.76 -18.87
C PRO A 577 -13.81 -12.10 -19.88
N THR A 578 -13.91 -13.37 -20.25
CA THR A 578 -14.90 -13.83 -21.25
C THR A 578 -16.29 -14.05 -20.65
N ASP A 579 -16.35 -14.35 -19.35
CA ASP A 579 -17.55 -14.73 -18.64
C ASP A 579 -17.55 -14.12 -17.24
N ILE A 580 -18.64 -13.43 -16.89
CA ILE A 580 -18.80 -12.72 -15.63
C ILE A 580 -20.09 -13.22 -14.98
N TRP A 581 -20.01 -13.56 -13.69
CA TRP A 581 -21.14 -13.99 -12.90
C TRP A 581 -21.26 -13.13 -11.64
N VAL A 582 -22.47 -12.64 -11.36
CA VAL A 582 -22.79 -12.01 -10.09
C VAL A 582 -23.96 -12.77 -9.47
N GLN A 583 -23.77 -13.28 -8.26
CA GLN A 583 -24.86 -13.87 -7.47
C GLN A 583 -25.33 -12.86 -6.43
N TYR A 584 -26.64 -12.66 -6.35
CA TYR A 584 -27.28 -11.88 -5.29
C TYR A 584 -28.18 -12.81 -4.50
N SER A 585 -27.90 -12.99 -3.21
CA SER A 585 -28.69 -13.84 -2.33
C SER A 585 -29.09 -13.10 -1.04
N VAL A 586 -30.33 -13.29 -0.58
CA VAL A 586 -30.79 -12.79 0.71
C VAL A 586 -31.07 -13.99 1.62
N ASP A 587 -30.48 -13.98 2.81
CA ASP A 587 -30.70 -14.99 3.84
C ASP A 587 -32.08 -14.78 4.49
N ASP A 588 -32.80 -15.87 4.78
CA ASP A 588 -34.14 -15.82 5.37
C ASP A 588 -34.13 -15.27 6.81
N VAL A 589 -32.95 -15.24 7.47
CA VAL A 589 -32.78 -14.85 8.88
C VAL A 589 -32.03 -13.52 9.05
N LYS A 590 -31.39 -12.98 7.99
CA LYS A 590 -30.57 -11.75 8.06
C LYS A 590 -31.12 -10.63 7.18
N THR A 591 -31.02 -9.40 7.69
CA THR A 591 -31.40 -8.16 7.00
C THR A 591 -30.28 -7.68 6.07
N GLY A 592 -30.07 -8.32 4.91
CA GLY A 592 -29.09 -7.84 3.93
C GLY A 592 -28.87 -8.73 2.71
N VAL A 593 -28.10 -8.22 1.73
CA VAL A 593 -27.83 -8.89 0.45
C VAL A 593 -26.38 -9.38 0.41
N SER A 594 -26.18 -10.69 0.27
CA SER A 594 -24.90 -11.29 -0.07
C SER A 594 -24.65 -11.18 -1.56
N VAL A 595 -23.47 -10.71 -1.95
CA VAL A 595 -23.07 -10.53 -3.35
C VAL A 595 -21.79 -11.29 -3.63
N VAL A 596 -21.79 -12.14 -4.66
CA VAL A 596 -20.59 -12.86 -5.10
C VAL A 596 -20.31 -12.50 -6.54
N VAL A 597 -19.21 -11.80 -6.79
CA VAL A 597 -18.74 -11.44 -8.13
C VAL A 597 -17.66 -12.43 -8.55
N GLN A 598 -17.78 -13.01 -9.74
CA GLN A 598 -16.81 -13.93 -10.29
C GLN A 598 -16.54 -13.60 -11.75
N TRP A 599 -15.30 -13.79 -12.18
CA TRP A 599 -14.96 -13.80 -13.61
C TRP A 599 -14.19 -15.05 -13.98
N PHE A 600 -14.26 -15.42 -15.26
CA PHE A 600 -13.61 -16.60 -15.79
C PHE A 600 -12.87 -16.34 -17.10
N ASP A 601 -11.83 -17.12 -17.29
CA ASP A 601 -11.00 -17.18 -18.50
C ASP A 601 -10.47 -15.79 -18.92
N LYS A 602 -9.99 -15.02 -17.95
CA LYS A 602 -9.29 -13.75 -18.21
C LYS A 602 -7.97 -14.02 -18.95
N PRO A 603 -7.74 -13.45 -20.14
CA PRO A 603 -6.46 -13.59 -20.82
C PRO A 603 -5.38 -12.73 -20.14
N PRO A 604 -4.11 -13.20 -20.13
CA PRO A 604 -3.00 -12.40 -19.63
C PRO A 604 -2.73 -11.24 -20.58
N THR A 605 -2.62 -10.04 -20.03
CA THR A 605 -2.19 -8.85 -20.77
C THR A 605 -1.37 -7.93 -19.90
N ARG A 606 -0.37 -7.27 -20.51
CA ARG A 606 0.39 -6.17 -19.92
C ARG A 606 -0.11 -4.79 -20.36
N LEU A 607 -1.14 -4.75 -21.22
CA LEU A 607 -1.82 -3.50 -21.54
C LEU A 607 -2.51 -2.99 -20.27
N PRO A 608 -2.48 -1.67 -20.01
CA PRO A 608 -3.00 -1.11 -18.78
C PRO A 608 -4.53 -1.21 -18.74
N GLU A 609 -5.04 -1.84 -17.69
CA GLU A 609 -6.45 -2.14 -17.50
C GLU A 609 -6.82 -2.12 -16.01
N ALA A 610 -8.11 -2.04 -15.75
CA ALA A 610 -8.68 -2.14 -14.43
C ALA A 610 -10.06 -2.81 -14.46
N ILE A 611 -10.39 -3.52 -13.39
CA ILE A 611 -11.71 -4.08 -13.13
C ILE A 611 -12.25 -3.49 -11.82
N PHE A 612 -13.50 -3.07 -11.85
CA PHE A 612 -14.18 -2.48 -10.72
C PHE A 612 -15.57 -3.08 -10.49
N PHE A 613 -16.06 -2.94 -9.26
CA PHE A 613 -17.44 -3.22 -8.89
C PHE A 613 -18.03 -2.04 -8.11
N SER A 614 -19.00 -1.35 -8.70
CA SER A 614 -19.46 -0.03 -8.26
C SER A 614 -20.83 -0.05 -7.57
N PHE A 615 -20.97 0.80 -6.55
CA PHE A 615 -22.17 1.01 -5.76
C PHE A 615 -22.45 2.51 -5.64
N GLN A 616 -23.53 2.97 -6.25
CA GLN A 616 -24.03 4.34 -6.16
C GLN A 616 -25.51 4.28 -5.72
N PRO A 617 -25.79 4.27 -4.41
CA PRO A 617 -27.18 4.30 -3.94
C PRO A 617 -27.87 5.62 -4.30
N VAL A 618 -29.20 5.56 -4.43
CA VAL A 618 -30.02 6.78 -4.52
C VAL A 618 -29.84 7.59 -3.24
N PRO A 619 -29.50 8.90 -3.33
CA PRO A 619 -29.44 9.76 -2.16
C PRO A 619 -30.79 9.83 -1.45
N GLN A 620 -30.84 9.42 -0.18
CA GLN A 620 -32.10 9.39 0.58
C GLN A 620 -32.45 10.75 1.19
N SER A 621 -31.44 11.59 1.44
CA SER A 621 -31.55 12.98 1.89
C SER A 621 -30.24 13.73 1.69
N ASN A 622 -30.25 15.05 1.90
CA ASN A 622 -29.07 15.92 1.72
C ASN A 622 -28.01 15.82 2.83
N ASP A 623 -28.26 15.07 3.90
CA ASP A 623 -27.40 14.96 5.08
C ASP A 623 -26.74 13.58 5.25
N HIS A 624 -26.59 12.84 4.15
CA HIS A 624 -25.84 11.59 4.17
C HIS A 624 -24.33 11.83 4.04
N HIS A 625 -23.59 10.93 4.68
CA HIS A 625 -22.14 10.91 4.72
C HIS A 625 -21.64 9.52 4.32
N TRP A 626 -20.48 9.51 3.68
CA TRP A 626 -19.73 8.29 3.42
C TRP A 626 -18.59 8.17 4.42
N PHE A 627 -18.34 6.94 4.87
CA PHE A 627 -17.16 6.61 5.66
C PHE A 627 -16.47 5.37 5.10
N LEU A 628 -15.16 5.36 5.19
CA LEU A 628 -14.29 4.23 4.91
C LEU A 628 -13.99 3.54 6.23
N HIS A 629 -14.15 2.21 6.30
CA HIS A 629 -13.64 1.47 7.45
C HIS A 629 -12.15 1.20 7.25
N LYS A 630 -11.33 1.81 8.09
CA LYS A 630 -9.87 1.68 8.10
C LYS A 630 -9.38 1.33 9.50
N LEU A 631 -8.80 0.14 9.67
CA LEU A 631 -8.15 -0.31 10.90
C LEU A 631 -9.04 -0.12 12.14
N ASN A 632 -10.28 -0.60 12.06
CA ASN A 632 -11.34 -0.43 13.07
C ASN A 632 -11.75 1.03 13.35
N GLN A 633 -11.52 1.96 12.42
CA GLN A 633 -11.95 3.37 12.49
C GLN A 633 -12.82 3.73 11.28
N LEU A 634 -13.72 4.70 11.45
CA LEU A 634 -14.46 5.31 10.34
C LEU A 634 -13.76 6.60 9.91
N ILE A 635 -13.30 6.64 8.66
CA ILE A 635 -12.57 7.77 8.08
C ILE A 635 -13.43 8.43 7.01
N ASP A 636 -13.59 9.76 7.10
CA ASP A 636 -14.28 10.56 6.10
C ASP A 636 -13.40 10.73 4.84
N PRO A 637 -13.83 10.25 3.66
CA PRO A 637 -13.09 10.40 2.40
C PRO A 637 -12.96 11.87 1.93
N LEU A 638 -13.71 12.81 2.50
CA LEU A 638 -13.61 14.25 2.22
C LEU A 638 -12.62 14.98 3.14
N ASP A 639 -12.18 14.35 4.25
CA ASP A 639 -11.24 14.93 5.22
C ASP A 639 -9.79 14.46 5.00
N VAL A 640 -9.32 14.63 3.76
CA VAL A 640 -7.95 14.27 3.34
C VAL A 640 -7.13 15.54 3.11
N ILE A 641 -5.85 15.50 3.50
CA ILE A 641 -4.91 16.59 3.22
C ILE A 641 -4.62 16.68 1.71
N THR A 642 -4.30 17.87 1.22
CA THR A 642 -3.80 18.05 -0.16
C THR A 642 -2.62 17.10 -0.42
N ASN A 643 -2.57 16.51 -1.62
CA ASN A 643 -1.62 15.49 -2.04
C ASN A 643 -1.65 14.16 -1.25
N GLY A 644 -2.52 14.02 -0.25
CA GLY A 644 -2.90 12.69 0.26
C GLY A 644 -3.83 11.98 -0.72
N SER A 645 -4.00 10.66 -0.56
CA SER A 645 -4.87 9.89 -1.44
C SER A 645 -6.33 10.29 -1.33
N GLN A 646 -6.83 10.94 -2.38
CA GLN A 646 -8.20 11.44 -2.47
C GLN A 646 -9.18 10.40 -2.98
N ARG A 647 -8.71 9.54 -3.89
CA ARG A 647 -9.58 8.58 -4.59
C ARG A 647 -9.48 7.17 -4.04
N HIS A 648 -8.27 6.69 -3.77
CA HIS A 648 -8.03 5.29 -3.47
C HIS A 648 -7.74 5.12 -1.99
N HIS A 649 -8.45 4.20 -1.36
CA HIS A 649 -8.31 3.96 0.07
C HIS A 649 -8.29 2.45 0.30
N ALA A 650 -7.27 1.96 1.01
CA ALA A 650 -7.35 0.64 1.58
C ALA A 650 -8.40 0.63 2.71
N ILE A 651 -9.15 -0.45 2.76
CA ILE A 651 -10.18 -0.72 3.76
C ILE A 651 -9.96 -2.10 4.36
N ASP A 652 -10.16 -2.26 5.67
CA ASP A 652 -10.08 -3.55 6.35
C ASP A 652 -11.43 -4.27 6.35
N LYS A 653 -12.56 -3.54 6.33
CA LYS A 653 -13.92 -4.12 6.30
C LYS A 653 -14.75 -3.72 5.09
N GLY A 654 -14.94 -2.43 4.84
CA GLY A 654 -15.95 -1.96 3.89
C GLY A 654 -16.12 -0.45 3.90
N VAL A 655 -17.28 0.01 3.41
CA VAL A 655 -17.69 1.41 3.40
C VAL A 655 -19.09 1.54 3.98
N VAL A 656 -19.39 2.71 4.54
CA VAL A 656 -20.65 3.01 5.20
C VAL A 656 -21.24 4.27 4.58
N TYR A 657 -22.51 4.20 4.17
CA TYR A 657 -23.31 5.32 3.68
C TYR A 657 -24.47 5.54 4.64
N VAL A 658 -24.44 6.62 5.42
CA VAL A 658 -25.39 6.85 6.52
C VAL A 658 -25.80 8.29 6.65
N ASN A 659 -26.98 8.52 7.21
CA ASN A 659 -27.44 9.83 7.64
C ASN A 659 -26.86 10.21 9.03
N LYS A 660 -27.31 11.33 9.59
CA LYS A 660 -26.88 11.81 10.92
C LYS A 660 -27.24 10.88 12.08
N GLU A 661 -28.28 10.05 11.94
CA GLU A 661 -28.67 9.04 12.93
C GLU A 661 -27.95 7.70 12.75
N MET A 662 -26.91 7.64 11.89
CA MET A 662 -26.17 6.42 11.55
C MET A 662 -27.04 5.31 10.92
N LYS A 663 -28.14 5.70 10.28
CA LYS A 663 -29.01 4.80 9.50
C LYS A 663 -28.67 4.89 8.03
N GLY A 664 -28.74 3.77 7.33
CA GLY A 664 -28.32 3.72 5.94
C GLY A 664 -27.91 2.34 5.45
N MET A 665 -26.79 2.29 4.74
CA MET A 665 -26.27 1.10 4.09
C MET A 665 -24.78 0.91 4.39
N GLU A 666 -24.40 -0.29 4.84
CA GLU A 666 -23.01 -0.72 4.93
C GLU A 666 -22.71 -1.72 3.80
N ILE A 667 -21.58 -1.52 3.11
CA ILE A 667 -21.10 -2.41 2.07
C ILE A 667 -19.76 -2.99 2.53
N ASN A 668 -19.82 -4.24 3.00
CA ASN A 668 -18.66 -4.99 3.45
C ASN A 668 -17.98 -5.65 2.25
N SER A 669 -16.67 -5.45 2.11
CA SER A 669 -15.84 -6.11 1.10
C SER A 669 -14.92 -7.14 1.75
N VAL A 670 -15.21 -8.41 1.50
CA VAL A 670 -14.48 -9.51 2.16
C VAL A 670 -13.11 -9.71 1.53
N ASP A 671 -13.05 -9.66 0.21
CA ASP A 671 -11.89 -10.11 -0.57
C ASP A 671 -11.13 -8.96 -1.25
N ALA A 672 -11.79 -7.83 -1.58
CA ALA A 672 -11.12 -6.66 -2.15
C ALA A 672 -10.73 -5.68 -1.03
N ALA A 673 -9.55 -5.08 -1.15
CA ALA A 673 -9.03 -4.12 -0.15
C ALA A 673 -9.22 -2.67 -0.56
N ILE A 674 -9.37 -2.35 -1.85
CA ILE A 674 -9.26 -0.98 -2.33
C ILE A 674 -10.63 -0.44 -2.70
N ALA A 675 -11.07 0.58 -1.97
CA ALA A 675 -12.23 1.39 -2.29
C ALA A 675 -11.80 2.65 -3.05
N THR A 676 -12.54 2.97 -4.09
CA THR A 676 -12.37 4.12 -4.97
C THR A 676 -13.57 5.03 -4.87
N VAL A 677 -13.34 6.28 -4.47
CA VAL A 677 -14.38 7.29 -4.28
C VAL A 677 -14.94 7.76 -5.63
N LEU A 678 -16.26 7.70 -5.78
CA LEU A 678 -16.98 8.23 -6.93
C LEU A 678 -17.49 9.64 -6.62
N THR A 679 -17.42 10.51 -7.61
CA THR A 679 -17.71 11.96 -7.47
C THR A 679 -18.58 12.42 -8.63
N SER A 680 -19.40 13.46 -8.46
CA SER A 680 -20.22 13.99 -9.55
C SER A 680 -19.40 14.58 -10.71
N SER A 681 -18.19 15.08 -10.43
CA SER A 681 -17.36 15.79 -11.42
C SER A 681 -16.21 14.96 -12.01
N GLY A 682 -16.06 13.69 -11.63
CA GLY A 682 -14.89 12.88 -11.96
C GLY A 682 -15.28 11.51 -12.50
N SER A 683 -14.49 11.00 -13.44
CA SER A 683 -14.60 9.63 -13.93
C SER A 683 -13.96 8.64 -12.95
N LEU A 684 -14.43 7.40 -13.01
CA LEU A 684 -13.73 6.27 -12.39
C LEU A 684 -12.35 6.12 -13.03
N THR A 685 -11.33 5.94 -12.20
CA THR A 685 -9.94 5.77 -12.62
C THR A 685 -9.20 4.98 -11.54
N THR A 686 -8.01 4.46 -11.86
CA THR A 686 -7.03 3.91 -10.90
C THR A 686 -5.88 4.88 -10.63
N LEU A 687 -5.80 5.98 -11.37
CA LEU A 687 -4.76 6.98 -11.17
C LEU A 687 -5.10 7.80 -9.91
N PRO A 688 -4.14 8.05 -9.01
CA PRO A 688 -4.37 8.71 -7.72
C PRO A 688 -4.51 10.24 -7.87
N LEU A 689 -5.34 10.68 -8.82
CA LEU A 689 -5.68 12.08 -9.10
C LEU A 689 -7.19 12.28 -8.97
N PRO A 690 -7.67 13.45 -8.51
CA PRO A 690 -6.90 14.65 -8.20
C PRO A 690 -6.13 14.51 -6.89
N LEU A 691 -5.16 15.41 -6.69
CA LEU A 691 -4.46 15.59 -5.42
C LEU A 691 -5.09 16.66 -4.53
N THR A 692 -6.12 17.34 -5.03
CA THR A 692 -6.89 18.33 -4.27
C THR A 692 -8.05 17.64 -3.54
N PRO A 693 -8.42 18.13 -2.33
CA PRO A 693 -9.55 17.61 -1.58
C PRO A 693 -10.83 17.50 -2.43
N LEU A 694 -11.47 16.34 -2.36
CA LEU A 694 -12.76 16.11 -3.01
C LEU A 694 -13.85 17.00 -2.41
N LYS A 695 -14.90 17.27 -3.19
CA LYS A 695 -16.02 18.14 -2.79
C LYS A 695 -17.29 17.37 -2.45
N ASP A 696 -17.43 16.16 -2.96
CA ASP A 696 -18.61 15.34 -2.86
C ASP A 696 -18.26 13.85 -3.01
N VAL A 697 -19.17 12.99 -2.56
CA VAL A 697 -19.11 11.54 -2.79
C VAL A 697 -20.48 11.07 -3.26
N THR A 698 -20.54 10.50 -4.46
CA THR A 698 -21.77 9.96 -5.05
C THR A 698 -21.88 8.44 -4.92
N GLY A 699 -20.78 7.77 -4.60
CA GLY A 699 -20.75 6.34 -4.36
C GLY A 699 -19.34 5.82 -4.16
N MET A 700 -19.24 4.49 -4.09
CA MET A 700 -17.98 3.78 -3.90
C MET A 700 -17.83 2.68 -4.94
N SER A 701 -16.64 2.55 -5.48
CA SER A 701 -16.27 1.48 -6.41
C SER A 701 -15.11 0.69 -5.85
N PHE A 702 -15.20 -0.64 -5.85
CA PHE A 702 -14.12 -1.47 -5.35
C PHE A 702 -13.21 -1.83 -6.51
N ASN A 703 -11.93 -1.47 -6.43
CA ASN A 703 -10.96 -1.86 -7.43
C ASN A 703 -10.59 -3.33 -7.23
N LEU A 704 -11.19 -4.19 -8.06
CA LEU A 704 -11.00 -5.62 -8.00
C LEU A 704 -9.65 -6.04 -8.59
N PHE A 705 -9.16 -5.28 -9.59
CA PHE A 705 -7.88 -5.54 -10.22
C PHE A 705 -7.38 -4.30 -10.99
N ASN A 706 -6.07 -4.06 -11.04
CA ASN A 706 -5.45 -3.16 -12.03
C ASN A 706 -3.97 -3.53 -12.28
N ASN A 707 -3.40 -3.13 -13.42
CA ASN A 707 -1.96 -3.31 -13.70
C ASN A 707 -1.31 -2.03 -14.25
N VAL A 708 -1.76 -0.86 -13.76
CA VAL A 708 -1.25 0.44 -14.24
C VAL A 708 0.22 0.69 -13.90
N TRP A 709 0.82 -0.16 -13.08
CA TRP A 709 2.18 -0.08 -12.58
C TRP A 709 3.22 -0.66 -13.55
N ASP A 710 4.40 -0.05 -13.59
CA ASP A 710 5.63 -0.51 -14.26
C ASP A 710 6.82 -0.59 -13.29
N VAL A 711 6.59 -0.37 -11.99
CA VAL A 711 7.54 -0.55 -10.88
C VAL A 711 6.86 -1.28 -9.74
N ASN A 712 7.62 -2.14 -9.04
CA ASN A 712 7.29 -2.77 -7.77
C ASN A 712 6.11 -3.78 -7.79
N TRP A 713 4.94 -3.39 -8.28
CA TRP A 713 3.72 -4.20 -8.34
C TRP A 713 3.65 -5.10 -9.59
N ILE A 714 2.51 -5.77 -9.79
CA ILE A 714 2.32 -6.73 -10.88
C ILE A 714 2.02 -6.01 -12.19
N PHE A 715 2.80 -6.30 -13.25
CA PHE A 715 2.68 -5.61 -14.55
C PHE A 715 1.67 -6.27 -15.50
N TRP A 716 1.34 -7.54 -15.29
CA TRP A 716 0.30 -8.24 -16.05
C TRP A 716 -0.43 -9.27 -15.19
N TYR A 717 -1.73 -9.45 -15.46
CA TYR A 717 -2.54 -10.45 -14.77
C TYR A 717 -3.51 -11.13 -15.73
N PRO A 718 -3.75 -12.44 -15.59
CA PRO A 718 -3.05 -13.35 -14.67
C PRO A 718 -1.58 -13.59 -15.09
N TYR A 719 -0.69 -13.81 -14.12
CA TYR A 719 0.67 -14.29 -14.40
C TYR A 719 0.85 -15.79 -14.06
N LEU A 720 -0.06 -16.36 -13.27
CA LEU A 720 -0.22 -17.80 -13.03
C LEU A 720 -1.47 -18.33 -13.73
N THR A 721 -1.50 -19.59 -14.16
CA THR A 721 -2.61 -20.09 -15.01
C THR A 721 -3.92 -20.22 -14.23
N GLU A 722 -3.83 -20.56 -12.95
CA GLU A 722 -4.91 -20.69 -11.99
C GLU A 722 -5.62 -19.37 -11.66
N ASP A 723 -4.98 -18.23 -11.93
CA ASP A 723 -5.46 -16.89 -11.59
C ASP A 723 -6.39 -16.28 -12.66
N LYS A 724 -6.58 -16.98 -13.78
CA LYS A 724 -7.48 -16.53 -14.86
C LYS A 724 -8.94 -16.42 -14.40
N ASP A 725 -9.27 -17.07 -13.29
CA ASP A 725 -10.60 -17.08 -12.67
C ASP A 725 -10.48 -16.48 -11.26
N GLN A 726 -11.36 -15.53 -10.91
CA GLN A 726 -11.31 -14.85 -9.61
C GLN A 726 -12.71 -14.67 -9.04
N LYS A 727 -12.80 -14.63 -7.71
CA LYS A 727 -14.02 -14.42 -6.95
C LYS A 727 -13.82 -13.35 -5.89
N PHE A 728 -14.86 -12.54 -5.69
CA PHE A 728 -14.95 -11.52 -4.64
C PHE A 728 -16.33 -11.60 -3.98
N ARG A 729 -16.35 -11.50 -2.66
CA ARG A 729 -17.58 -11.51 -1.86
C ARG A 729 -17.80 -10.15 -1.22
N PHE A 730 -19.04 -9.71 -1.28
CA PHE A 730 -19.52 -8.51 -0.60
C PHE A 730 -20.77 -8.84 0.20
N ASN A 731 -21.06 -7.99 1.18
CA ASN A 731 -22.32 -8.05 1.90
C ASN A 731 -22.85 -6.63 2.09
N ILE A 732 -24.09 -6.41 1.67
CA ILE A 732 -24.83 -5.17 1.87
C ILE A 732 -25.74 -5.36 3.07
N GLN A 733 -25.59 -4.51 4.08
CA GLN A 733 -26.47 -4.46 5.25
C GLN A 733 -27.22 -3.13 5.26
N PHE A 734 -28.48 -3.15 5.68
CA PHE A 734 -29.32 -1.96 5.82
C PHE A 734 -29.62 -1.73 7.30
N ALA A 735 -29.54 -0.48 7.76
CA ALA A 735 -29.73 -0.07 9.16
C ALA A 735 -30.75 1.05 9.31
#